data_AF-A0A962VT28-F1
#
_entry.id   AF-A0A962VT28-F1
#
_cell.length_a   1.000
_cell.length_b   1.000
_cell.length_c   1.000
_cell.angle_alpha   90.00
_cell.angle_beta   90.00
_cell.angle_gamma   90.00
#
_symmetry.space_group_name_H-M   'P 1'
#
loop_
_entity.id
_entity.type
_entity.pdbx_description
1 polymer ?
#
loop_
_entity_poly.entity_id
_entity_poly.type
_entity_poly.pdbx_seq_one_letter_code
_entity_poly.pdbx_strand_id
1 'polypeptide(L)'
;RLGELTGALRDPLVNRKELIDQVLEPPPVSVPEKPSVWPGSPFPGLRRFNPEDAPIFFGRHREINELLCKLTDPKKRFIAVLGASGSGKSSLVAAGLIPRLQADAIAGSKDWRLLEFTPGGAEGDPYPILTARLEPWLKGCRSSEIIKRLRAEQGYGLIELAEQVLADRPAHAELLLFVDQFEELFTLTQDALRQPFIRLLTATARSSRVRVVATLRADFFHRCLDCPGLDRLLRDGSYSLGPPGPGALYEMMTGPAAKAGLEFEEGLVERILEDTGTGAGALALLAFALHELYESRAGDGRLAHQAYERFRGVQHAISQRAEKTFQDLASAAQAELEHVFRELVQVDERGVATRHRASLSTLAVSSAASALIDRFVDARLLVREPGEDGQPVVEMAHEALFRTWPRLQQWIQDTADDHRLCRQITQLAAYWHGHDRQAEHRWPDERVVEVVAMREHLKLKPTDFTELERDFLGPLDRDQMLAALDAPATTHEQRAIIGVRLALLGDPRPGVGLRADGLPDLVWCEVPGGEVTLEIETKNRSRIARWLSRSASNTFHVEPFQIAKYPVTYRQYRAFLEADDGYHNPAWWRGLWVDRPPEKAGRQFQRYDNHPVENLAWLEAVPFCRWLSARLGYEVRLPTEWEWQRAATGGNPANEYPWGPKWDGNRANTDESELNRSTAVGLYPHGISLVGALDMSGNVWEWCLNEYDQPRNVTPTGDARRVVRGGAWNDYRSDARAASRIDDAPGGRGNFIGFRLACSSPI
;
A
#
# COMPACT_ATOMS: atom_id res chain seq x y z
N ARG A 1 29.83 9.58 57.67
CA ARG A 1 29.77 8.39 56.80
C ARG A 1 30.80 8.40 55.67
N LEU A 2 30.88 9.41 54.80
CA LEU A 2 31.89 9.44 53.71
C LEU A 2 33.37 9.55 54.18
N GLY A 3 33.63 10.17 55.34
CA GLY A 3 34.99 10.29 55.92
C GLY A 3 35.51 9.04 56.63
N GLU A 4 34.65 8.09 57.01
CA GLU A 4 35.04 6.83 57.65
C GLU A 4 35.38 5.74 56.61
N LEU A 5 34.82 5.85 55.41
CA LEU A 5 35.02 4.93 54.28
C LEU A 5 36.44 5.00 53.66
N THR A 6 37.09 6.16 53.70
CA THR A 6 38.44 6.34 53.15
C THR A 6 39.54 5.66 53.96
N GLY A 7 39.29 5.41 55.25
CA GLY A 7 40.21 4.64 56.12
C GLY A 7 40.11 3.12 55.90
N ALA A 8 38.89 2.60 55.76
CA ALA A 8 38.63 1.16 55.64
C ALA A 8 39.09 0.55 54.30
N LEU A 9 39.12 1.33 53.23
CA LEU A 9 39.49 0.86 51.87
C LEU A 9 40.99 0.60 51.67
N ARG A 10 41.84 0.88 52.67
CA ARG A 10 43.30 0.63 52.60
C ARG A 10 43.73 -0.70 53.20
N ASP A 11 42.83 -1.44 53.85
CA ASP A 11 43.12 -2.73 54.46
C ASP A 11 42.85 -3.89 53.47
N PRO A 12 43.85 -4.73 53.13
CA PRO A 12 43.69 -5.82 52.17
C PRO A 12 42.83 -7.00 52.67
N LEU A 13 42.42 -7.03 53.95
CA LEU A 13 41.57 -8.07 54.53
C LEU A 13 40.07 -7.73 54.51
N VAL A 14 39.68 -6.54 54.06
CA VAL A 14 38.27 -6.10 54.06
C VAL A 14 37.56 -6.60 52.80
N ASN A 15 36.52 -7.42 52.99
CA ASN A 15 35.64 -7.91 51.93
C ASN A 15 34.83 -6.74 51.34
N ARG A 16 35.27 -6.26 50.18
CA ARG A 16 34.73 -5.06 49.51
C ARG A 16 33.26 -5.19 49.12
N LYS A 17 32.72 -6.41 49.05
CA LYS A 17 31.33 -6.68 48.68
C LYS A 17 30.36 -6.37 49.83
N GLU A 18 30.68 -6.80 51.05
CA GLU A 18 29.87 -6.52 52.25
C GLU A 18 29.84 -5.03 52.62
N LEU A 19 30.92 -4.30 52.38
CA LEU A 19 30.99 -2.86 52.68
C LEU A 19 30.15 -2.02 51.70
N ILE A 20 29.99 -2.47 50.45
CA ILE A 20 29.14 -1.83 49.45
C ILE A 20 27.66 -2.11 49.76
N ASP A 21 27.33 -3.33 50.16
CA ASP A 21 25.97 -3.71 50.56
C ASP A 21 25.51 -2.91 51.80
N GLN A 22 26.37 -2.67 52.79
CA GLN A 22 26.05 -1.83 53.96
C GLN A 22 25.88 -0.33 53.68
N VAL A 23 26.44 0.19 52.58
CA VAL A 23 26.35 1.62 52.22
C VAL A 23 25.16 1.90 51.28
N LEU A 24 24.66 0.87 50.58
CA LEU A 24 23.49 0.92 49.71
C LEU A 24 22.17 0.59 50.42
N GLU A 25 22.20 0.13 51.67
CA GLU A 25 20.98 -0.02 52.46
C GLU A 25 20.37 1.35 52.79
N PRO A 26 19.08 1.58 52.45
CA PRO A 26 18.38 2.80 52.85
C PRO A 26 18.31 2.87 54.38
N PRO A 27 18.27 4.07 54.99
CA PRO A 27 18.09 4.17 56.43
C PRO A 27 16.81 3.43 56.85
N PRO A 28 16.81 2.72 58.00
CA PRO A 28 15.64 1.98 58.43
C PRO A 28 14.49 2.97 58.64
N VAL A 29 13.49 2.86 57.77
CA VAL A 29 12.19 3.50 57.99
C VAL A 29 11.62 2.84 59.23
N SER A 30 11.37 3.63 60.28
CA SER A 30 10.62 3.17 61.45
C SER A 30 9.27 2.61 60.98
N VAL A 31 9.14 1.29 60.99
CA VAL A 31 7.91 0.57 60.62
C VAL A 31 6.89 0.78 61.74
N PRO A 32 5.72 1.41 61.49
CA PRO A 32 4.61 1.33 62.42
C PRO A 32 4.10 -0.13 62.45
N GLU A 33 3.74 -0.59 63.65
CA GLU A 33 3.21 -1.93 63.93
C GLU A 33 2.06 -2.34 62.98
N LYS A 34 2.19 -3.55 62.40
CA LYS A 34 1.27 -4.27 61.47
C LYS A 34 0.87 -3.52 60.17
N PRO A 35 1.21 -4.03 58.97
CA PRO A 35 0.68 -3.45 57.74
C PRO A 35 -0.82 -3.71 57.69
N SER A 36 -1.61 -2.64 57.70
CA SER A 36 -3.00 -2.69 57.29
C SER A 36 -3.06 -3.25 55.86
N VAL A 37 -3.70 -4.41 55.69
CA VAL A 37 -3.98 -4.98 54.36
C VAL A 37 -4.75 -3.93 53.55
N TRP A 38 -4.33 -3.67 52.31
CA TRP A 38 -5.02 -2.72 51.43
C TRP A 38 -6.49 -3.13 51.26
N PRO A 39 -7.46 -2.27 51.61
CA PRO A 39 -8.87 -2.62 51.51
C PRO A 39 -9.34 -2.55 50.04
N GLY A 40 -9.93 -3.63 49.56
CA GLY A 40 -10.48 -3.70 48.20
C GLY A 40 -9.43 -4.00 47.13
N SER A 41 -9.73 -3.62 45.89
CA SER A 41 -8.87 -3.96 44.75
C SER A 41 -7.56 -3.17 44.76
N PRO A 42 -6.39 -3.84 44.65
CA PRO A 42 -5.12 -3.17 44.42
C PRO A 42 -4.92 -2.80 42.93
N PHE A 43 -5.83 -3.20 42.04
CA PHE A 43 -5.73 -2.96 40.61
C PHE A 43 -6.84 -2.01 40.15
N PRO A 44 -6.54 -0.71 39.97
CA PRO A 44 -7.55 0.32 39.68
C PRO A 44 -8.09 0.28 38.24
N GLY A 45 -7.69 -0.72 37.44
CA GLY A 45 -8.05 -0.82 36.03
C GLY A 45 -7.48 0.32 35.20
N LEU A 46 -8.29 0.90 34.31
CA LEU A 46 -7.86 1.99 33.43
C LEU A 46 -7.83 3.37 34.11
N ARG A 47 -8.28 3.47 35.37
CA ARG A 47 -8.17 4.71 36.16
C ARG A 47 -6.70 5.01 36.42
N ARG A 48 -6.32 6.29 36.34
CA ARG A 48 -5.00 6.74 36.80
C ARG A 48 -4.87 6.53 38.32
N PHE A 49 -3.69 6.13 38.78
CA PHE A 49 -3.36 6.17 40.21
C PHE A 49 -3.33 7.62 40.72
N ASN A 50 -3.89 7.84 41.90
CA ASN A 50 -3.93 9.10 42.65
C ASN A 50 -2.93 9.06 43.82
N PRO A 51 -2.67 10.19 44.50
CA PRO A 51 -1.78 10.23 45.67
C PRO A 51 -2.14 9.22 46.78
N GLU A 52 -3.43 8.93 46.99
CA GLU A 52 -3.88 7.92 47.96
C GLU A 52 -3.49 6.48 47.60
N ASP A 53 -3.25 6.20 46.31
CA ASP A 53 -2.89 4.87 45.81
C ASP A 53 -1.37 4.61 45.92
N ALA A 54 -0.58 5.52 46.50
CA ALA A 54 0.87 5.38 46.65
C ALA A 54 1.33 4.05 47.28
N PRO A 55 0.63 3.48 48.29
CA PRO A 55 1.03 2.19 48.89
C PRO A 55 0.96 1.01 47.93
N ILE A 56 0.17 1.12 46.86
CA ILE A 56 -0.03 0.10 45.82
C ILE A 56 0.61 0.51 44.48
N PHE A 57 1.49 1.52 44.45
CA PHE A 57 2.17 1.96 43.22
C PHE A 57 3.62 1.44 43.15
N PHE A 58 3.87 0.46 42.28
CA PHE A 58 5.15 -0.27 42.16
C PHE A 58 5.77 -0.19 40.76
N GLY A 59 7.02 -0.64 40.61
CA GLY A 59 7.70 -0.79 39.31
C GLY A 59 8.23 0.50 38.67
N ARG A 60 8.11 1.67 39.34
CA ARG A 60 8.65 2.96 38.84
C ARG A 60 9.60 3.67 39.80
N HIS A 61 10.20 2.93 40.74
CA HIS A 61 10.99 3.53 41.81
C HIS A 61 12.21 4.31 41.29
N ARG A 62 12.86 3.80 40.25
CA ARG A 62 14.02 4.44 39.62
C ARG A 62 13.66 5.79 39.00
N GLU A 63 12.60 5.82 38.19
CA GLU A 63 12.16 7.00 37.46
C GLU A 63 11.70 8.10 38.42
N ILE A 64 10.99 7.72 39.49
CA ILE A 64 10.61 8.67 40.53
C ILE A 64 11.86 9.25 41.23
N ASN A 65 12.87 8.43 41.53
CA ASN A 65 14.11 8.92 42.16
C ASN A 65 14.89 9.87 41.23
N GLU A 66 14.94 9.56 39.94
CA GLU A 66 15.57 10.44 38.93
C GLU A 66 14.82 11.78 38.81
N LEU A 67 13.49 11.78 38.87
CA LEU A 67 12.66 12.99 38.92
C LEU A 67 12.90 13.80 40.20
N LEU A 68 12.97 13.14 41.36
CA LEU A 68 13.32 13.79 42.63
C LEU A 68 14.70 14.44 42.55
N CYS A 69 15.71 13.73 42.05
CA CYS A 69 17.05 14.30 41.83
C CYS A 69 17.00 15.54 40.93
N LYS A 70 16.24 15.51 39.83
CA LYS A 70 16.08 16.68 38.96
C LYS A 70 15.40 17.84 39.68
N LEU A 71 14.41 17.58 40.53
CA LEU A 71 13.74 18.61 41.33
C LEU A 71 14.64 19.20 42.43
N THR A 72 15.67 18.50 42.90
CA THR A 72 16.59 19.11 43.88
C THR A 72 17.42 20.26 43.29
N ASP A 73 17.59 20.31 41.96
CA ASP A 73 18.32 21.39 41.29
C ASP A 73 17.49 22.69 41.31
N PRO A 74 17.97 23.78 41.95
CA PRO A 74 17.25 25.04 42.02
C PRO A 74 17.01 25.71 40.66
N LYS A 75 17.79 25.33 39.63
CA LYS A 75 17.64 25.84 38.25
C LYS A 75 16.54 25.09 37.48
N LYS A 76 16.15 23.89 37.92
CA LYS A 76 15.13 23.06 37.28
C LYS A 76 13.78 23.24 37.96
N ARG A 77 13.19 24.42 37.72
CA ARG A 77 11.87 24.81 38.22
C ARG A 77 10.72 24.34 37.33
N PHE A 78 11.02 23.92 36.10
CA PHE A 78 10.06 23.28 35.19
C PHE A 78 10.60 21.91 34.79
N ILE A 79 9.79 20.87 34.90
CA ILE A 79 10.11 19.51 34.43
C ILE A 79 8.92 18.97 33.63
N ALA A 80 9.13 18.69 32.35
CA ALA A 80 8.20 17.94 31.53
C ALA A 80 8.54 16.46 31.52
N VAL A 81 7.61 15.62 31.98
CA VAL A 81 7.64 14.17 31.83
C VAL A 81 7.07 13.83 30.45
N LEU A 82 7.94 13.41 29.53
CA LEU A 82 7.63 13.09 28.13
C LEU A 82 7.41 11.59 27.97
N GLY A 83 6.49 11.17 27.09
CA GLY A 83 6.35 9.75 26.76
C GLY A 83 5.06 9.44 26.00
N ALA A 84 4.98 8.25 25.43
CA ALA A 84 3.80 7.79 24.69
C ALA A 84 2.51 7.82 25.54
N SER A 85 1.34 7.86 24.88
CA SER A 85 0.06 7.73 25.59
C SER A 85 0.01 6.40 26.34
N GLY A 86 -0.44 6.41 27.59
CA GLY A 86 -0.51 5.19 28.41
C GLY A 86 0.82 4.68 28.99
N SER A 87 1.94 5.40 28.87
CA SER A 87 3.22 5.00 29.51
C SER A 87 3.25 5.15 31.05
N GLY A 88 2.18 5.72 31.63
CA GLY A 88 2.01 5.91 33.07
C GLY A 88 2.47 7.27 33.59
N LYS A 89 2.68 8.28 32.75
CA LYS A 89 3.18 9.63 33.13
C LYS A 89 2.39 10.26 34.29
N SER A 90 1.06 10.32 34.16
CA SER A 90 0.17 10.91 35.16
C SER A 90 0.26 10.17 36.49
N SER A 91 0.24 8.84 36.47
CA SER A 91 0.37 8.00 37.67
C SER A 91 1.77 8.08 38.30
N LEU A 92 2.82 8.18 37.50
CA LEU A 92 4.20 8.38 37.97
C LEU A 92 4.31 9.64 38.83
N VAL A 93 3.68 10.73 38.38
CA VAL A 93 3.69 11.99 39.12
C VAL A 93 2.72 11.95 40.30
N ALA A 94 1.46 11.58 40.07
CA ALA A 94 0.38 11.61 41.06
C ALA A 94 0.58 10.64 42.22
N ALA A 95 0.92 9.38 41.95
CA ALA A 95 1.06 8.33 42.97
C ALA A 95 2.51 8.01 43.34
N GLY A 96 3.47 8.37 42.47
CA GLY A 96 4.89 8.14 42.71
C GLY A 96 5.60 9.36 43.32
N LEU A 97 5.66 10.45 42.56
CA LEU A 97 6.46 11.63 42.90
C LEU A 97 5.86 12.45 44.04
N ILE A 98 4.58 12.81 43.92
CA ILE A 98 3.88 13.69 44.84
C ILE A 98 3.86 13.15 46.28
N PRO A 99 3.50 11.87 46.54
CA PRO A 99 3.47 11.32 47.89
C PRO A 99 4.85 11.30 48.55
N ARG A 100 5.92 11.10 47.77
CA ARG A 100 7.30 11.18 48.29
C ARG A 100 7.70 12.60 48.68
N LEU A 101 7.28 13.61 47.92
CA LEU A 101 7.49 15.01 48.30
C LEU A 101 6.72 15.36 49.58
N GLN A 102 5.49 14.88 49.73
CA GLN A 102 4.72 15.04 50.97
C GLN A 102 5.40 14.35 52.17
N ALA A 103 6.12 13.25 51.92
CA ALA A 103 6.95 12.54 52.91
C ALA A 103 8.36 13.14 53.09
N ASP A 104 8.59 14.39 52.64
CA ASP A 104 9.84 15.14 52.83
C ASP A 104 11.05 14.55 52.07
N ALA A 105 10.83 13.87 50.93
CA ALA A 105 11.92 13.29 50.12
C ALA A 105 12.92 14.34 49.59
N ILE A 106 12.49 15.58 49.44
CA ILE A 106 13.37 16.75 49.33
C ILE A 106 13.24 17.53 50.64
N ALA A 107 14.35 17.93 51.26
CA ALA A 107 14.31 18.63 52.54
C ALA A 107 13.38 19.87 52.49
N GLY A 108 12.34 19.89 53.32
CA GLY A 108 11.34 20.96 53.39
C GLY A 108 10.15 20.78 52.42
N SER A 109 10.12 19.70 51.63
CA SER A 109 9.03 19.46 50.66
C SER A 109 7.71 19.04 51.29
N LYS A 110 7.70 18.55 52.53
CA LYS A 110 6.46 18.32 53.29
C LYS A 110 5.63 19.59 53.51
N ASP A 111 6.28 20.75 53.49
CA ASP A 111 5.63 22.05 53.69
C ASP A 111 5.11 22.66 52.37
N TRP A 112 5.42 22.04 51.23
CA TRP A 112 4.99 22.51 49.91
C TRP A 112 3.48 22.33 49.73
N ARG A 113 2.86 23.24 48.97
CA ARG A 113 1.47 23.08 48.53
C ARG A 113 1.42 22.48 47.14
N LEU A 114 0.62 21.45 46.96
CA LEU A 114 0.40 20.81 45.66
C LEU A 114 -0.88 21.35 45.01
N LEU A 115 -0.75 21.90 43.81
CA LEU A 115 -1.88 22.23 42.95
C LEU A 115 -1.83 21.38 41.69
N GLU A 116 -2.86 20.56 41.47
CA GLU A 116 -3.00 19.73 40.28
C GLU A 116 -4.16 20.23 39.40
N PHE A 117 -3.92 20.31 38.09
CA PHE A 117 -4.96 20.59 37.11
C PHE A 117 -4.61 20.09 35.70
N THR A 118 -5.64 20.04 34.85
CA THR A 118 -5.54 19.69 33.42
C THR A 118 -6.08 20.86 32.58
N PRO A 119 -5.36 21.34 31.55
CA PRO A 119 -5.69 22.62 30.90
C PRO A 119 -6.96 22.65 30.01
N GLY A 120 -7.43 21.53 29.44
CA GLY A 120 -8.48 21.50 28.42
C GLY A 120 -9.92 21.64 28.94
N GLY A 121 -10.13 22.46 29.97
CA GLY A 121 -11.41 22.62 30.67
C GLY A 121 -12.63 23.02 29.85
N ALA A 122 -13.79 23.08 30.52
CA ALA A 122 -15.06 23.47 29.93
C ALA A 122 -14.93 24.77 29.12
N GLU A 123 -15.24 24.69 27.83
CA GLU A 123 -15.19 25.78 26.83
C GLU A 123 -13.79 26.16 26.29
N GLY A 124 -12.74 25.37 26.57
CA GLY A 124 -11.41 25.57 25.99
C GLY A 124 -10.61 26.73 26.61
N ASP A 125 -10.95 27.09 27.84
CA ASP A 125 -10.32 28.14 28.63
C ASP A 125 -9.61 27.56 29.87
N PRO A 126 -8.27 27.65 29.98
CA PRO A 126 -7.52 27.01 31.07
C PRO A 126 -7.56 27.79 32.39
N TYR A 127 -7.98 29.06 32.38
CA TYR A 127 -7.93 29.92 33.57
C TYR A 127 -8.96 29.55 34.65
N PRO A 128 -10.25 29.28 34.33
CA PRO A 128 -11.26 28.90 35.32
C PRO A 128 -10.89 27.67 36.16
N ILE A 129 -10.31 26.63 35.54
CA ILE A 129 -9.88 25.42 36.27
C ILE A 129 -8.77 25.75 37.25
N LEU A 130 -7.74 26.48 36.80
CA LEU A 130 -6.64 26.90 37.67
C LEU A 130 -7.16 27.78 38.82
N THR A 131 -8.09 28.69 38.54
CA THR A 131 -8.75 29.52 39.56
C THR A 131 -9.51 28.68 40.59
N ALA A 132 -10.32 27.72 40.16
CA ALA A 132 -11.08 26.86 41.06
C ALA A 132 -10.18 26.06 42.01
N ARG A 133 -8.94 25.75 41.59
CA ARG A 133 -7.95 25.07 42.44
C ARG A 133 -7.21 26.00 43.39
N LEU A 134 -7.03 27.29 43.03
CA LEU A 134 -6.36 28.29 43.86
C LEU A 134 -7.31 28.92 44.90
N GLU A 135 -8.58 29.12 44.53
CA GLU A 135 -9.59 29.83 45.32
C GLU A 135 -9.70 29.36 46.78
N PRO A 136 -9.66 28.04 47.10
CA PRO A 136 -9.77 27.57 48.49
C PRO A 136 -8.68 28.09 49.43
N TRP A 137 -7.54 28.55 48.90
CA TRP A 137 -6.42 29.07 49.69
C TRP A 137 -6.36 30.59 49.74
N LEU A 138 -7.08 31.29 48.85
CA LEU A 138 -7.02 32.73 48.70
C LEU A 138 -8.22 33.41 49.37
N LYS A 139 -8.22 33.40 50.70
CA LYS A 139 -9.31 33.96 51.51
C LYS A 139 -9.58 35.43 51.12
N GLY A 140 -10.80 35.72 50.68
CA GLY A 140 -11.25 37.08 50.36
C GLY A 140 -11.07 37.50 48.89
N CYS A 141 -10.44 36.67 48.04
CA CYS A 141 -10.38 36.91 46.60
C CYS A 141 -11.56 36.24 45.88
N ARG A 142 -12.29 36.99 45.04
CA ARG A 142 -13.35 36.42 44.18
C ARG A 142 -12.71 35.71 42.97
N SER A 143 -13.34 34.67 42.43
CA SER A 143 -12.83 33.94 41.25
C SER A 143 -12.55 34.88 40.06
N SER A 144 -13.38 35.91 39.85
CA SER A 144 -13.17 36.91 38.79
C SER A 144 -11.91 37.75 38.98
N GLU A 145 -11.51 38.03 40.22
CA GLU A 145 -10.28 38.74 40.54
C GLU A 145 -9.05 37.87 40.29
N ILE A 146 -9.13 36.58 40.67
CA ILE A 146 -8.07 35.60 40.41
C ILE A 146 -7.87 35.44 38.90
N ILE A 147 -8.94 35.25 38.13
CA ILE A 147 -8.86 35.15 36.65
C ILE A 147 -8.24 36.42 36.06
N LYS A 148 -8.65 37.61 36.53
CA LYS A 148 -8.09 38.88 36.05
C LYS A 148 -6.58 38.98 36.29
N ARG A 149 -6.09 38.54 37.45
CA ARG A 149 -4.65 38.51 37.76
C ARG A 149 -3.91 37.48 36.91
N LEU A 150 -4.46 36.27 36.76
CA LEU A 150 -3.84 35.22 35.94
C LEU A 150 -3.73 35.63 34.46
N ARG A 151 -4.69 36.41 33.94
CA ARG A 151 -4.71 36.92 32.56
C ARG A 151 -3.89 38.19 32.34
N ALA A 152 -3.25 38.75 33.37
CA ALA A 152 -2.45 39.96 33.22
C ALA A 152 -1.32 39.74 32.20
N GLU A 153 -1.11 40.73 31.31
CA GLU A 153 -0.21 40.59 30.14
C GLU A 153 1.24 40.22 30.50
N GLN A 154 1.68 40.65 31.69
CA GLN A 154 3.04 40.41 32.18
C GLN A 154 3.29 38.95 32.62
N GLY A 155 2.23 38.14 32.80
CA GLY A 155 2.36 36.72 33.15
C GLY A 155 2.82 36.42 34.59
N TYR A 156 2.94 37.43 35.46
CA TYR A 156 3.36 37.25 36.86
C TYR A 156 2.23 36.92 37.83
N GLY A 157 0.97 36.89 37.36
CA GLY A 157 -0.20 36.74 38.23
C GLY A 157 -0.18 35.49 39.10
N LEU A 158 0.32 34.36 38.57
CA LEU A 158 0.43 33.12 39.36
C LEU A 158 1.51 33.20 40.43
N ILE A 159 2.58 33.97 40.23
CA ILE A 159 3.64 34.18 41.22
C ILE A 159 3.11 34.99 42.40
N GLU A 160 2.38 36.07 42.13
CA GLU A 160 1.74 36.91 43.16
C GLU A 160 0.72 36.12 43.98
N LEU A 161 -0.07 35.27 43.32
CA LEU A 161 -1.03 34.39 43.98
C LEU A 161 -0.33 33.30 44.78
N ALA A 162 0.78 32.75 44.29
CA ALA A 162 1.55 31.74 45.02
C ALA A 162 2.11 32.29 46.35
N GLU A 163 2.56 33.55 46.38
CA GLU A 163 2.98 34.19 47.64
C GLU A 163 1.84 34.28 48.66
N GLN A 164 0.62 34.59 48.20
CA GLN A 164 -0.57 34.64 49.07
C GLN A 164 -0.96 33.24 49.56
N VAL A 165 -0.89 32.23 48.68
CA VAL A 165 -1.15 30.82 49.03
C VAL A 165 -0.17 30.28 50.07
N LEU A 166 1.07 30.77 50.04
CA LEU A 166 2.16 30.32 50.92
C LEU A 166 2.38 31.24 52.13
N ALA A 167 1.54 32.26 52.33
CA ALA A 167 1.72 33.26 53.39
C ALA A 167 1.64 32.66 54.81
N ASP A 168 0.91 31.54 54.97
CA ASP A 168 0.78 30.80 56.23
C ASP A 168 1.81 29.66 56.38
N ARG A 169 2.80 29.58 55.49
CA ARG A 169 3.80 28.50 55.44
C ARG A 169 5.22 29.03 55.73
N PRO A 170 6.16 28.14 56.10
CA PRO A 170 7.57 28.49 56.25
C PRO A 170 8.17 29.14 55.00
N ALA A 171 9.23 29.93 55.17
CA ALA A 171 9.88 30.65 54.06
C ALA A 171 10.43 29.73 52.95
N HIS A 172 10.77 28.48 53.29
CA HIS A 172 11.23 27.46 52.32
C HIS A 172 10.10 26.71 51.62
N ALA A 173 8.84 26.96 51.98
CA ALA A 173 7.70 26.32 51.32
C ALA A 173 7.58 26.80 49.88
N GLU A 174 7.12 25.93 48.99
CA GLU A 174 6.94 26.24 47.58
C GLU A 174 5.57 25.74 47.10
N LEU A 175 5.07 26.30 46.01
CA LEU A 175 3.90 25.81 45.31
C LEU A 175 4.36 24.86 44.20
N LEU A 176 4.00 23.58 44.30
CA LEU A 176 4.20 22.60 43.24
C LEU A 176 2.96 22.56 42.35
N LEU A 177 3.11 23.05 41.13
CA LEU A 177 2.09 23.01 40.09
C LEU A 177 2.27 21.74 39.26
N PHE A 178 1.34 20.79 39.37
CA PHE A 178 1.25 19.63 38.50
C PHE A 178 0.26 19.90 37.36
N VAL A 179 0.78 20.08 36.14
CA VAL A 179 -0.01 20.26 34.92
C VAL A 179 -0.12 18.91 34.20
N ASP A 180 -1.21 18.19 34.42
CA ASP A 180 -1.42 16.88 33.79
C ASP A 180 -2.02 17.06 32.39
N GLN A 181 -1.60 16.22 31.43
CA GLN A 181 -2.01 16.28 30.02
C GLN A 181 -1.79 17.67 29.39
N PHE A 182 -0.54 18.13 29.43
CA PHE A 182 -0.14 19.44 28.90
C PHE A 182 -0.48 19.61 27.41
N GLU A 183 -0.53 18.51 26.65
CA GLU A 183 -0.97 18.50 25.24
C GLU A 183 -2.37 19.12 25.02
N GLU A 184 -3.24 19.14 26.04
CA GLU A 184 -4.59 19.72 25.93
C GLU A 184 -4.58 21.23 25.65
N LEU A 185 -3.47 21.92 25.93
CA LEU A 185 -3.26 23.30 25.47
C LEU A 185 -3.27 23.43 23.95
N PHE A 186 -2.93 22.36 23.23
CA PHE A 186 -2.79 22.33 21.78
C PHE A 186 -3.96 21.68 21.06
N THR A 187 -4.76 20.88 21.78
CA THR A 187 -5.90 20.14 21.22
C THR A 187 -7.25 20.71 21.66
N LEU A 188 -7.38 21.18 22.90
CA LEU A 188 -8.68 21.58 23.48
C LEU A 188 -8.76 23.07 23.84
N THR A 189 -7.62 23.73 24.06
CA THR A 189 -7.58 25.16 24.41
C THR A 189 -7.67 26.06 23.18
N GLN A 190 -8.47 27.13 23.30
CA GLN A 190 -8.63 28.15 22.26
C GLN A 190 -7.29 28.80 21.88
N ASP A 191 -7.04 28.98 20.58
CA ASP A 191 -5.77 29.52 20.07
C ASP A 191 -5.40 30.87 20.69
N ALA A 192 -6.39 31.75 20.89
CA ALA A 192 -6.19 33.08 21.49
C ALA A 192 -5.69 33.03 22.95
N LEU A 193 -5.98 31.94 23.68
CA LEU A 193 -5.63 31.78 25.09
C LEU A 193 -4.35 30.97 25.30
N ARG A 194 -3.93 30.16 24.33
CA ARG A 194 -2.76 29.27 24.41
C ARG A 194 -1.48 30.03 24.73
N GLN A 195 -1.08 30.97 23.88
CA GLN A 195 0.18 31.69 24.05
C GLN A 195 0.21 32.55 25.33
N PRO A 196 -0.86 33.29 25.71
CA PRO A 196 -0.93 33.94 27.02
C PRO A 196 -0.74 32.98 28.19
N PHE A 197 -1.35 31.79 28.15
CA PHE A 197 -1.21 30.81 29.23
C PHE A 197 0.19 30.19 29.29
N ILE A 198 0.82 29.92 28.14
CA ILE A 198 2.23 29.49 28.09
C ILE A 198 3.14 30.58 28.65
N ARG A 199 2.88 31.86 28.39
CA ARG A 199 3.62 32.99 29.00
C ARG A 199 3.49 33.01 30.52
N LEU A 200 2.28 32.76 31.06
CA LEU A 200 2.06 32.63 32.51
C LEU A 200 2.91 31.51 33.11
N LEU A 201 2.89 30.31 32.53
CA LEU A 201 3.67 29.16 33.02
C LEU A 201 5.17 29.39 32.91
N THR A 202 5.63 29.98 31.80
CA THR A 202 7.05 30.26 31.58
C THR A 202 7.60 31.34 32.50
N ALA A 203 6.80 32.37 32.81
CA ALA A 203 7.13 33.36 33.83
C ALA A 203 7.18 32.72 35.22
N THR A 204 6.20 31.88 35.54
CA THR A 204 6.10 31.17 36.83
C THR A 204 7.31 30.27 37.09
N ALA A 205 7.80 29.57 36.06
CA ALA A 205 8.99 28.73 36.15
C ALA A 205 10.29 29.51 36.45
N ARG A 206 10.29 30.84 36.42
CA ARG A 206 11.45 31.67 36.83
C ARG A 206 11.42 32.03 38.31
N SER A 207 10.31 31.80 39.01
CA SER A 207 10.18 32.07 40.43
C SER A 207 10.89 31.02 41.28
N SER A 208 11.48 31.43 42.39
CA SER A 208 12.01 30.51 43.41
C SER A 208 10.92 29.87 44.27
N ARG A 209 9.67 30.36 44.17
CA ARG A 209 8.54 29.98 45.03
C ARG A 209 7.56 29.01 44.37
N VAL A 210 7.73 28.76 43.07
CA VAL A 210 6.88 27.86 42.30
C VAL A 210 7.73 26.86 41.52
N ARG A 211 7.30 25.60 41.52
CA ARG A 211 7.81 24.55 40.66
C ARG A 211 6.69 24.02 39.79
N VAL A 212 7.01 23.67 38.55
CA VAL A 212 6.06 23.12 37.59
C VAL A 212 6.53 21.74 37.17
N VAL A 213 5.68 20.75 37.34
CA VAL A 213 5.83 19.43 36.73
C VAL A 213 4.70 19.29 35.72
N ALA A 214 5.02 18.97 34.47
CA ALA A 214 4.03 18.77 33.43
C ALA A 214 4.15 17.36 32.86
N THR A 215 3.03 16.71 32.53
CA THR A 215 3.06 15.49 31.70
C THR A 215 2.71 15.87 30.27
N LEU A 216 3.47 15.37 29.30
CA LEU A 216 3.31 15.72 27.90
C LEU A 216 3.49 14.47 27.03
N ARG A 217 2.60 14.28 26.06
CA ARG A 217 2.82 13.23 25.06
C ARG A 217 3.98 13.59 24.11
N ALA A 218 4.80 12.59 23.78
CA ALA A 218 5.99 12.79 22.96
C ALA A 218 5.69 13.35 21.56
N ASP A 219 4.56 13.00 20.96
CA ASP A 219 4.11 13.52 19.65
C ASP A 219 3.76 15.00 19.67
N PHE A 220 3.45 15.58 20.84
CA PHE A 220 3.19 17.02 21.00
C PHE A 220 4.45 17.83 21.33
N PHE A 221 5.60 17.17 21.51
CA PHE A 221 6.84 17.85 21.88
C PHE A 221 7.26 18.91 20.85
N HIS A 222 7.12 18.62 19.55
CA HIS A 222 7.46 19.56 18.48
C HIS A 222 6.64 20.86 18.55
N ARG A 223 5.32 20.77 18.78
CA ARG A 223 4.43 21.94 18.91
C ARG A 223 4.82 22.84 20.09
N CYS A 224 5.42 22.27 21.14
CA CYS A 224 5.94 23.04 22.25
C CYS A 224 7.23 23.79 21.92
N LEU A 225 8.05 23.29 20.99
CA LEU A 225 9.27 23.98 20.55
C LEU A 225 8.95 25.23 19.73
N ASP A 226 7.79 25.26 19.06
CA ASP A 226 7.31 26.41 18.31
C ASP A 226 6.79 27.56 19.22
N CYS A 227 6.65 27.30 20.52
CA CYS A 227 6.10 28.25 21.48
C CYS A 227 7.23 29.05 22.18
N PRO A 228 7.32 30.38 21.99
CA PRO A 228 8.36 31.20 22.60
C PRO A 228 8.46 31.05 24.12
N GLY A 229 9.64 30.71 24.63
CA GLY A 229 9.96 30.59 26.05
C GLY A 229 9.77 29.17 26.61
N LEU A 230 8.86 28.38 26.03
CA LEU A 230 8.65 26.98 26.42
C LEU A 230 9.76 26.07 25.87
N ASP A 231 10.31 26.40 24.70
CA ASP A 231 11.47 25.77 24.07
C ASP A 231 12.67 25.63 25.02
N ARG A 232 13.02 26.71 25.74
CA ARG A 232 14.13 26.72 26.69
C ARG A 232 13.84 25.87 27.92
N LEU A 233 12.63 25.98 28.47
CA LEU A 233 12.24 25.20 29.65
C LEU A 233 12.23 23.70 29.38
N LEU A 234 11.80 23.29 28.18
CA LEU A 234 11.81 21.89 27.77
C LEU A 234 13.22 21.35 27.51
N ARG A 235 14.11 22.18 26.97
CA ARG A 235 15.52 21.82 26.76
C ARG A 235 16.25 21.58 28.08
N ASP A 236 16.00 22.45 29.07
CA ASP A 236 16.69 22.38 30.38
C ASP A 236 16.02 21.39 31.35
N GLY A 237 14.72 21.13 31.16
CA GLY A 237 13.84 20.45 32.10
C GLY A 237 12.91 19.44 31.45
N SER A 238 13.46 18.40 30.82
CA SER A 238 12.69 17.25 30.31
C SER A 238 13.15 15.92 30.91
N TYR A 239 12.21 14.99 31.03
CA TYR A 239 12.43 13.62 31.45
C TYR A 239 11.64 12.67 30.55
N SER A 240 12.35 11.84 29.78
CA SER A 240 11.73 10.87 28.87
C SER A 240 11.38 9.59 29.63
N LEU A 241 10.08 9.31 29.75
CA LEU A 241 9.52 8.10 30.33
C LEU A 241 9.24 7.07 29.23
N GLY A 242 10.09 6.04 29.17
CA GLY A 242 9.88 4.87 28.33
C GLY A 242 8.82 3.90 28.86
N PRO A 243 8.43 2.90 28.05
CA PRO A 243 7.62 1.79 28.53
C PRO A 243 8.35 1.07 29.70
N PRO A 244 7.62 0.54 30.69
CA PRO A 244 8.25 -0.24 31.75
C PRO A 244 8.86 -1.52 31.19
N GLY A 245 10.07 -1.88 31.63
CA GLY A 245 10.69 -3.15 31.26
C GLY A 245 10.02 -4.35 31.94
N PRO A 246 10.35 -5.59 31.55
CA PRO A 246 9.72 -6.81 32.08
C PRO A 246 9.74 -6.91 33.61
N GLY A 247 10.87 -6.61 34.25
CA GLY A 247 10.98 -6.63 35.72
C GLY A 247 10.10 -5.58 36.40
N ALA A 248 9.98 -4.39 35.81
CA ALA A 248 9.08 -3.35 36.31
C ALA A 248 7.60 -3.76 36.17
N LEU A 249 7.22 -4.39 35.06
CA LEU A 249 5.87 -4.93 34.86
C LEU A 249 5.56 -6.04 35.88
N TYR A 250 6.52 -6.92 36.15
CA TYR A 250 6.40 -7.96 37.18
C TYR A 250 6.14 -7.35 38.57
N GLU A 251 6.91 -6.32 38.96
CA GLU A 251 6.69 -5.59 40.22
C GLU A 251 5.33 -4.89 40.27
N MET A 252 4.86 -4.32 39.15
CA MET A 252 3.54 -3.69 39.03
C MET A 252 2.39 -4.67 39.24
N MET A 253 2.61 -5.97 39.06
CA MET A 253 1.61 -7.01 39.32
C MET A 253 1.70 -7.53 40.75
N THR A 254 2.89 -7.96 41.14
CA THR A 254 3.14 -8.70 42.38
C THR A 254 3.15 -7.79 43.62
N GLY A 255 3.69 -6.57 43.50
CA GLY A 255 3.74 -5.61 44.59
C GLY A 255 2.36 -5.19 45.14
N PRO A 256 1.44 -4.71 44.28
CA PRO A 256 0.08 -4.36 44.71
C PRO A 256 -0.69 -5.57 45.26
N ALA A 257 -0.54 -6.74 44.63
CA ALA A 257 -1.15 -7.99 45.10
C ALA A 257 -0.72 -8.32 46.53
N ALA A 258 0.59 -8.32 46.80
CA ALA A 258 1.13 -8.59 48.13
C ALA A 258 0.61 -7.59 49.19
N LYS A 259 0.46 -6.32 48.84
CA LYS A 259 -0.12 -5.29 49.74
C LYS A 259 -1.59 -5.51 50.07
N ALA A 260 -2.34 -6.15 49.17
CA ALA A 260 -3.73 -6.55 49.38
C ALA A 260 -3.89 -7.98 49.92
N GLY A 261 -2.79 -8.68 50.21
CA GLY A 261 -2.84 -10.08 50.67
C GLY A 261 -3.29 -11.07 49.58
N LEU A 262 -3.02 -10.74 48.32
CA LEU A 262 -3.31 -11.60 47.16
C LEU A 262 -2.05 -12.33 46.69
N GLU A 263 -2.22 -13.56 46.24
CA GLU A 263 -1.15 -14.37 45.64
C GLU A 263 -1.54 -14.84 44.24
N PHE A 264 -0.61 -14.73 43.30
CA PHE A 264 -0.79 -15.31 41.96
C PHE A 264 -0.49 -16.80 41.99
N GLU A 265 -1.28 -17.57 41.25
CA GLU A 265 -0.95 -18.96 40.94
C GLU A 265 0.37 -19.04 40.12
N GLU A 266 1.13 -20.11 40.34
CA GLU A 266 2.43 -20.34 39.70
C GLU A 266 2.32 -20.27 38.17
N GLY A 267 3.15 -19.45 37.52
CA GLY A 267 3.18 -19.28 36.06
C GLY A 267 2.14 -18.29 35.50
N LEU A 268 1.21 -17.78 36.31
CA LEU A 268 0.17 -16.86 35.82
C LEU A 268 0.74 -15.48 35.48
N VAL A 269 1.72 -15.00 36.23
CA VAL A 269 2.33 -13.68 35.99
C VAL A 269 3.06 -13.68 34.65
N GLU A 270 3.86 -14.71 34.40
CA GLU A 270 4.59 -14.93 33.15
C GLU A 270 3.63 -15.02 31.96
N ARG A 271 2.55 -15.80 32.09
CA ARG A 271 1.52 -15.91 31.05
C ARG A 271 0.86 -14.57 30.72
N ILE A 272 0.51 -13.76 31.72
CA ILE A 272 -0.09 -12.43 31.50
C ILE A 272 0.92 -11.49 30.82
N LEU A 273 2.20 -11.55 31.20
CA LEU A 273 3.25 -10.75 30.56
C LEU A 273 3.47 -11.16 29.09
N GLU A 274 3.45 -12.45 28.79
CA GLU A 274 3.48 -12.95 27.41
C GLU A 274 2.27 -12.48 26.60
N ASP A 275 1.06 -12.58 27.17
CA ASP A 275 -0.19 -12.19 26.50
C ASP A 275 -0.32 -10.65 26.30
N THR A 276 0.30 -9.83 27.15
CA THR A 276 0.26 -8.36 27.07
C THR A 276 1.43 -7.74 26.31
N GLY A 277 2.54 -8.46 26.17
CA GLY A 277 3.77 -7.97 25.53
C GLY A 277 4.45 -6.83 26.30
N THR A 278 5.46 -6.21 25.68
CA THR A 278 6.30 -5.16 26.28
C THR A 278 6.24 -3.82 25.55
N GLY A 279 5.41 -3.70 24.51
CA GLY A 279 5.29 -2.53 23.66
C GLY A 279 4.49 -1.36 24.26
N ALA A 280 4.44 -0.24 23.51
CA ALA A 280 3.64 0.92 23.87
C ALA A 280 2.13 0.56 23.92
N GLY A 281 1.54 0.59 25.12
CA GLY A 281 0.15 0.19 25.36
C GLY A 281 -0.01 -1.07 26.21
N ALA A 282 1.06 -1.85 26.44
CA ALA A 282 1.05 -3.05 27.28
C ALA A 282 0.51 -2.77 28.69
N LEU A 283 0.89 -1.64 29.29
CA LEU A 283 0.44 -1.22 30.62
C LEU A 283 -1.09 -1.09 30.73
N ALA A 284 -1.76 -0.66 29.65
CA ALA A 284 -3.21 -0.52 29.64
C ALA A 284 -3.92 -1.87 29.64
N LEU A 285 -3.40 -2.82 28.86
CA LEU A 285 -3.92 -4.19 28.81
C LEU A 285 -3.63 -4.94 30.10
N LEU A 286 -2.44 -4.75 30.65
CA LEU A 286 -2.06 -5.30 31.94
C LEU A 286 -3.00 -4.80 33.03
N ALA A 287 -3.22 -3.49 33.11
CA ALA A 287 -4.11 -2.91 34.12
C ALA A 287 -5.55 -3.42 33.98
N PHE A 288 -6.04 -3.58 32.74
CA PHE A 288 -7.35 -4.19 32.48
C PHE A 288 -7.39 -5.66 32.92
N ALA A 289 -6.42 -6.47 32.49
CA ALA A 289 -6.38 -7.90 32.79
C ALA A 289 -6.30 -8.18 34.29
N LEU A 290 -5.50 -7.39 35.02
CA LEU A 290 -5.39 -7.49 36.47
C LEU A 290 -6.69 -7.10 37.19
N HIS A 291 -7.40 -6.10 36.68
CA HIS A 291 -8.71 -5.70 37.20
C HIS A 291 -9.74 -6.81 37.02
N GLU A 292 -9.88 -7.34 35.80
CA GLU A 292 -10.81 -8.45 35.51
C GLU A 292 -10.45 -9.73 36.29
N LEU A 293 -9.16 -10.03 36.41
CA LEU A 293 -8.67 -11.16 37.18
C LEU A 293 -9.02 -11.02 38.67
N TYR A 294 -8.91 -9.81 39.21
CA TYR A 294 -9.34 -9.53 40.58
C TYR A 294 -10.85 -9.69 40.74
N GLU A 295 -11.66 -9.09 39.87
CA GLU A 295 -13.13 -9.20 39.94
C GLU A 295 -13.62 -10.65 39.77
N SER A 296 -12.92 -11.45 38.97
CA SER A 296 -13.28 -12.84 38.67
C SER A 296 -12.76 -13.88 39.68
N ARG A 297 -12.06 -13.44 40.74
CA ARG A 297 -11.42 -14.34 41.73
C ARG A 297 -12.44 -15.09 42.60
N ALA A 298 -12.05 -16.24 43.15
CA ALA A 298 -12.91 -17.09 43.97
C ALA A 298 -13.13 -16.58 45.41
N GLY A 299 -12.52 -15.45 45.78
CA GLY A 299 -12.64 -14.83 47.11
C GLY A 299 -11.70 -15.41 48.18
N ASP A 300 -10.82 -16.34 47.81
CA ASP A 300 -9.84 -17.05 48.66
C ASP A 300 -8.47 -16.35 48.74
N GLY A 301 -8.35 -15.16 48.15
CA GLY A 301 -7.08 -14.43 48.07
C GLY A 301 -6.13 -14.92 46.97
N ARG A 302 -6.51 -15.95 46.18
CA ARG A 302 -5.70 -16.39 45.03
C ARG A 302 -6.21 -15.82 43.72
N LEU A 303 -5.27 -15.39 42.88
CA LEU A 303 -5.49 -15.04 41.49
C LEU A 303 -5.08 -16.24 40.63
N ALA A 304 -6.05 -16.92 40.04
CA ALA A 304 -5.88 -18.24 39.44
C ALA A 304 -5.98 -18.24 37.91
N HIS A 305 -5.32 -19.22 37.26
CA HIS A 305 -5.42 -19.44 35.81
C HIS A 305 -6.87 -19.62 35.36
N GLN A 306 -7.69 -20.32 36.15
CA GLN A 306 -9.09 -20.52 35.83
C GLN A 306 -9.88 -19.20 35.75
N ALA A 307 -9.59 -18.24 36.64
CA ALA A 307 -10.22 -16.92 36.59
C ALA A 307 -9.76 -16.14 35.35
N TYR A 308 -8.48 -16.23 35.01
CA TYR A 308 -7.92 -15.64 33.80
C TYR A 308 -8.56 -16.19 32.51
N GLU A 309 -8.86 -17.49 32.47
CA GLU A 309 -9.48 -18.14 31.32
C GLU A 309 -10.98 -17.84 31.18
N ARG A 310 -11.70 -17.55 32.27
CA ARG A 310 -13.13 -17.24 32.24
C ARG A 310 -13.45 -16.00 31.41
N PHE A 311 -12.58 -14.99 31.43
CA PHE A 311 -12.71 -13.83 30.55
C PHE A 311 -11.88 -13.95 29.26
N ARG A 312 -11.40 -15.16 28.94
CA ARG A 312 -10.56 -15.51 27.78
C ARG A 312 -9.26 -14.68 27.70
N GLY A 313 -8.70 -14.32 28.84
CA GLY A 313 -7.47 -13.55 28.95
C GLY A 313 -7.54 -12.16 28.29
N VAL A 314 -6.37 -11.61 27.97
CA VAL A 314 -6.21 -10.27 27.38
C VAL A 314 -6.78 -10.20 25.95
N GLN A 315 -6.79 -11.32 25.23
CA GLN A 315 -7.19 -11.42 23.83
C GLN A 315 -8.64 -10.99 23.56
N HIS A 316 -9.56 -11.40 24.42
CA HIS A 316 -10.98 -11.08 24.26
C HIS A 316 -11.29 -9.60 24.52
N ALA A 317 -10.60 -9.00 25.49
CA ALA A 317 -10.73 -7.58 25.81
C ALA A 317 -10.23 -6.69 24.67
N ILE A 318 -9.09 -7.05 24.07
CA ILE A 318 -8.55 -6.37 22.89
C ILE A 318 -9.57 -6.43 21.75
N SER A 319 -10.10 -7.62 21.44
CA SER A 319 -11.06 -7.79 20.36
C SER A 319 -12.35 -7.00 20.60
N GLN A 320 -12.92 -7.04 21.80
CA GLN A 320 -14.13 -6.27 22.11
C GLN A 320 -13.87 -4.77 22.00
N ARG A 321 -12.72 -4.30 22.48
CA ARG A 321 -12.34 -2.89 22.39
C ARG A 321 -12.14 -2.46 20.94
N ALA A 322 -11.47 -3.26 20.12
CA ALA A 322 -11.27 -3.00 18.70
C ALA A 322 -12.61 -2.91 17.96
N GLU A 323 -13.48 -3.90 18.16
CA GLU A 323 -14.78 -3.93 17.49
C GLU A 323 -15.67 -2.75 17.94
N LYS A 324 -15.73 -2.46 19.24
CA LYS A 324 -16.48 -1.29 19.74
C LYS A 324 -15.93 0.03 19.19
N THR A 325 -14.60 0.19 19.20
CA THR A 325 -13.94 1.38 18.65
C THR A 325 -14.26 1.58 17.17
N PHE A 326 -14.28 0.49 16.41
CA PHE A 326 -14.66 0.50 15.00
C PHE A 326 -16.15 0.82 14.79
N GLN A 327 -17.04 0.21 15.57
CA GLN A 327 -18.49 0.44 15.48
C GLN A 327 -18.90 1.88 15.85
N ASP A 328 -18.15 2.52 16.75
CA ASP A 328 -18.37 3.92 17.15
C ASP A 328 -17.96 4.93 16.05
N LEU A 329 -17.23 4.51 15.00
CA LEU A 329 -16.82 5.38 13.90
C LEU A 329 -17.97 5.67 12.93
N ALA A 330 -17.95 6.86 12.33
CA ALA A 330 -18.83 7.18 11.20
C ALA A 330 -18.52 6.27 9.99
N SER A 331 -19.52 5.98 9.15
CA SER A 331 -19.38 5.05 8.01
C SER A 331 -18.26 5.42 7.03
N ALA A 332 -17.99 6.72 6.84
CA ALA A 332 -16.87 7.18 6.01
C ALA A 332 -15.51 6.79 6.59
N ALA A 333 -15.33 6.89 7.91
CA ALA A 333 -14.09 6.47 8.58
C ALA A 333 -13.98 4.94 8.64
N GLN A 334 -15.09 4.22 8.82
CA GLN A 334 -15.10 2.75 8.76
C GLN A 334 -14.61 2.22 7.40
N ALA A 335 -14.94 2.90 6.30
CA ALA A 335 -14.51 2.53 4.95
C ALA A 335 -12.99 2.63 4.73
N GLU A 336 -12.28 3.37 5.58
CA GLU A 336 -10.82 3.55 5.50
C GLU A 336 -10.05 2.46 6.26
N LEU A 337 -10.73 1.52 6.92
CA LEU A 337 -10.08 0.49 7.73
C LEU A 337 -9.07 -0.34 6.90
N GLU A 338 -9.51 -0.87 5.76
CA GLU A 338 -8.68 -1.71 4.89
C GLU A 338 -7.46 -0.92 4.36
N HIS A 339 -7.67 0.35 4.00
CA HIS A 339 -6.61 1.22 3.50
C HIS A 339 -5.55 1.52 4.56
N VAL A 340 -5.96 1.89 5.78
CA VAL A 340 -5.03 2.18 6.88
C VAL A 340 -4.31 0.90 7.33
N PHE A 341 -5.02 -0.22 7.48
CA PHE A 341 -4.40 -1.46 7.96
C PHE A 341 -3.52 -2.14 6.90
N ARG A 342 -3.74 -1.90 5.60
CA ARG A 342 -2.82 -2.35 4.53
C ARG A 342 -1.40 -1.84 4.73
N GLU A 343 -1.25 -0.59 5.13
CA GLU A 343 0.05 0.02 5.38
C GLU A 343 0.64 -0.36 6.74
N LEU A 344 -0.18 -0.88 7.68
CA LEU A 344 0.23 -1.26 9.04
C LEU A 344 0.42 -2.77 9.24
N VAL A 345 0.07 -3.57 8.22
CA VAL A 345 0.18 -5.03 8.23
C VAL A 345 1.16 -5.48 7.18
N GLN A 346 2.06 -6.37 7.58
CA GLN A 346 2.96 -7.04 6.66
C GLN A 346 2.85 -8.55 6.86
N VAL A 347 2.62 -9.28 5.76
CA VAL A 347 2.51 -10.73 5.75
C VAL A 347 3.85 -11.34 5.31
N ASP A 348 4.37 -12.28 6.08
CA ASP A 348 5.60 -13.01 5.75
C ASP A 348 5.35 -14.17 4.77
N GLU A 349 6.42 -14.88 4.37
CA GLU A 349 6.32 -16.02 3.45
C GLU A 349 5.45 -17.17 3.98
N ARG A 350 5.30 -17.28 5.31
CA ARG A 350 4.51 -18.31 5.99
C ARG A 350 3.05 -17.89 6.19
N GLY A 351 2.65 -16.70 5.72
CA GLY A 351 1.30 -16.16 5.89
C GLY A 351 1.05 -15.55 7.27
N VAL A 352 2.09 -15.28 8.05
CA VAL A 352 1.96 -14.67 9.38
C VAL A 352 1.96 -13.15 9.23
N ALA A 353 0.90 -12.51 9.72
CA ALA A 353 0.82 -11.06 9.82
C ALA A 353 1.69 -10.55 10.98
N THR A 354 2.55 -9.60 10.65
CA THR A 354 3.44 -8.85 11.54
C THR A 354 3.16 -7.36 11.42
N ARG A 355 3.50 -6.59 12.45
CA ARG A 355 3.27 -5.14 12.43
C ARG A 355 4.23 -4.45 11.45
N HIS A 356 3.69 -3.53 10.68
CA HIS A 356 4.46 -2.61 9.85
C HIS A 356 4.29 -1.19 10.38
N ARG A 357 5.36 -0.41 10.28
CA ARG A 357 5.40 0.99 10.68
C ARG A 357 5.23 1.84 9.43
N ALA A 358 4.24 2.71 9.42
CA ALA A 358 3.98 3.59 8.28
C ALA A 358 3.96 5.06 8.69
N SER A 359 4.35 5.94 7.78
CA SER A 359 4.27 7.39 8.00
C SER A 359 2.83 7.83 8.16
N LEU A 360 2.56 8.73 9.12
CA LEU A 360 1.24 9.32 9.28
C LEU A 360 0.79 10.05 8.00
N SER A 361 1.70 10.66 7.24
CA SER A 361 1.36 11.33 5.97
C SER A 361 0.84 10.36 4.91
N THR A 362 1.33 9.11 4.90
CA THR A 362 0.87 8.05 3.99
C THR A 362 -0.48 7.50 4.40
N LEU A 363 -0.78 7.47 5.70
CA LEU A 363 -2.03 6.91 6.24
C LEU A 363 -3.17 7.93 6.27
N ALA A 364 -2.86 9.18 6.65
CA ALA A 364 -3.82 10.25 6.88
C ALA A 364 -4.19 10.99 5.58
N VAL A 365 -4.40 10.26 4.49
CA VAL A 365 -4.70 10.81 3.15
C VAL A 365 -6.08 11.47 3.07
N SER A 366 -6.99 11.12 3.98
CA SER A 366 -8.33 11.69 4.08
C SER A 366 -8.63 12.11 5.53
N SER A 367 -9.61 13.01 5.69
CA SER A 367 -10.12 13.37 7.03
C SER A 367 -10.77 12.16 7.72
N ALA A 368 -11.35 11.25 6.94
CA ALA A 368 -11.92 9.99 7.42
C ALA A 368 -10.84 9.03 7.94
N ALA A 369 -9.72 8.89 7.21
CA ALA A 369 -8.58 8.07 7.64
C ALA A 369 -7.93 8.66 8.91
N SER A 370 -7.75 9.99 8.96
CA SER A 370 -7.27 10.68 10.15
C SER A 370 -8.14 10.39 11.38
N ALA A 371 -9.47 10.48 11.23
CA ALA A 371 -10.41 10.21 12.31
C ALA A 371 -10.36 8.75 12.81
N LEU A 372 -10.21 7.78 11.90
CA LEU A 372 -9.99 6.37 12.27
C LEU A 372 -8.71 6.22 13.09
N ILE A 373 -7.59 6.79 12.61
CA ILE A 373 -6.29 6.68 13.28
C ILE A 373 -6.36 7.33 14.66
N ASP A 374 -6.89 8.56 14.77
CA ASP A 374 -7.05 9.28 16.04
C ASP A 374 -7.87 8.44 17.04
N ARG A 375 -9.02 7.91 16.60
CA ARG A 375 -9.90 7.11 17.45
C ARG A 375 -9.22 5.82 17.91
N PHE A 376 -8.45 5.16 17.05
CA PHE A 376 -7.70 3.95 17.40
C PHE A 376 -6.49 4.25 18.30
N VAL A 377 -5.86 5.42 18.17
CA VAL A 377 -4.80 5.90 19.08
C VAL A 377 -5.37 6.21 20.47
N ASP A 378 -6.52 6.89 20.53
CA ASP A 378 -7.22 7.16 21.80
C ASP A 378 -7.68 5.86 22.48
N ALA A 379 -8.11 4.89 21.66
CA ALA A 379 -8.41 3.54 22.11
C ALA A 379 -7.16 2.69 22.40
N ARG A 380 -5.93 3.22 22.25
CA ARG A 380 -4.66 2.52 22.50
C ARG A 380 -4.50 1.23 21.68
N LEU A 381 -5.11 1.17 20.50
CA LEU A 381 -4.98 0.09 19.52
C LEU A 381 -3.87 0.40 18.49
N LEU A 382 -3.62 1.69 18.25
CA LEU A 382 -2.50 2.21 17.48
C LEU A 382 -1.62 3.10 18.35
N VAL A 383 -0.35 3.23 17.98
CA VAL A 383 0.63 4.10 18.64
C VAL A 383 1.20 5.06 17.61
N ARG A 384 1.39 6.32 18.04
CA ARG A 384 2.15 7.33 17.30
C ARG A 384 3.50 7.53 17.94
N GLU A 385 4.55 7.33 17.16
CA GLU A 385 5.94 7.56 17.59
C GLU A 385 6.61 8.56 16.65
N PRO A 386 7.64 9.29 17.10
CA PRO A 386 8.52 10.01 16.19
C PRO A 386 9.38 9.01 15.38
N GLY A 387 9.36 9.15 14.06
CA GLY A 387 10.22 8.41 13.14
C GLY A 387 11.68 8.87 13.22
N GLU A 388 12.58 8.16 12.54
CA GLU A 388 14.02 8.49 12.51
C GLU A 388 14.30 9.86 11.89
N ASP A 389 13.44 10.30 10.98
CA ASP A 389 13.43 11.59 10.31
C ASP A 389 12.65 12.68 11.10
N GLY A 390 12.13 12.34 12.28
CA GLY A 390 11.30 13.20 13.12
C GLY A 390 9.84 13.32 12.67
N GLN A 391 9.44 12.68 11.58
CA GLN A 391 8.03 12.65 11.15
C GLN A 391 7.23 11.64 11.99
N PRO A 392 5.95 11.91 12.31
CA PRO A 392 5.15 10.97 13.07
C PRO A 392 4.89 9.70 12.27
N VAL A 393 5.24 8.56 12.84
CA VAL A 393 4.92 7.23 12.33
C VAL A 393 3.80 6.61 13.17
N VAL A 394 2.99 5.78 12.54
CA VAL A 394 1.94 5.00 13.19
C VAL A 394 2.31 3.54 13.10
N GLU A 395 2.08 2.81 14.19
CA GLU A 395 2.18 1.37 14.24
C GLU A 395 1.07 0.76 15.08
N MET A 396 0.86 -0.54 14.90
CA MET A 396 -0.03 -1.34 15.76
C MET A 396 0.52 -1.38 17.19
N ALA A 397 -0.33 -1.07 18.17
CA ALA A 397 0.06 -1.19 19.57
C ALA A 397 0.40 -2.64 19.93
N HIS A 398 -0.34 -3.60 19.36
CA HIS A 398 -0.20 -5.03 19.63
C HIS A 398 -0.50 -5.88 18.40
N GLU A 399 0.38 -6.84 18.09
CA GLU A 399 0.17 -7.81 16.99
C GLU A 399 -0.96 -8.80 17.30
N ALA A 400 -1.34 -8.95 18.58
CA ALA A 400 -2.47 -9.79 18.98
C ALA A 400 -3.77 -9.41 18.23
N LEU A 401 -3.93 -8.15 17.83
CA LEU A 401 -5.08 -7.70 17.04
C LEU A 401 -5.24 -8.45 15.71
N PHE A 402 -4.14 -8.85 15.07
CA PHE A 402 -4.19 -9.60 13.80
C PHE A 402 -4.83 -10.98 13.95
N ARG A 403 -4.76 -11.55 15.16
CA ARG A 403 -5.25 -12.90 15.45
C ARG A 403 -6.56 -12.91 16.23
N THR A 404 -6.82 -11.86 17.01
CA THR A 404 -7.91 -11.83 18.00
C THR A 404 -9.11 -11.04 17.53
N TRP A 405 -8.96 -10.08 16.62
CA TRP A 405 -10.07 -9.30 16.07
C TRP A 405 -10.60 -9.96 14.78
N PRO A 406 -11.78 -10.61 14.79
CA PRO A 406 -12.23 -11.46 13.68
C PRO A 406 -12.33 -10.73 12.34
N ARG A 407 -12.73 -9.45 12.35
CA ARG A 407 -12.82 -8.62 11.13
C ARG A 407 -11.46 -8.44 10.47
N LEU A 408 -10.45 -8.06 11.25
CA LEU A 408 -9.10 -7.85 10.73
C LEU A 408 -8.45 -9.17 10.35
N GLN A 409 -8.67 -10.23 11.13
CA GLN A 409 -8.19 -11.57 10.81
C GLN A 409 -8.74 -12.08 9.47
N GLN A 410 -10.06 -11.95 9.27
CA GLN A 410 -10.71 -12.38 8.02
C GLN A 410 -10.15 -11.59 6.84
N TRP A 411 -10.05 -10.26 6.97
CA TRP A 411 -9.48 -9.43 5.92
C TRP A 411 -8.04 -9.84 5.58
N ILE A 412 -7.16 -10.03 6.58
CA ILE A 412 -5.78 -10.50 6.36
C ILE A 412 -5.75 -11.85 5.63
N GLN A 413 -6.64 -12.77 5.99
CA GLN A 413 -6.73 -14.07 5.33
C GLN A 413 -7.17 -13.95 3.87
N ASP A 414 -8.14 -13.08 3.60
CA ASP A 414 -8.67 -12.86 2.26
C ASP A 414 -7.66 -12.13 1.35
N THR A 415 -6.80 -11.28 1.91
CA THR A 415 -5.85 -10.44 1.14
C THR A 415 -4.38 -10.86 1.26
N ALA A 416 -4.07 -11.98 1.93
CA ALA A 416 -2.69 -12.38 2.21
C ALA A 416 -1.82 -12.51 0.95
N ASP A 417 -2.37 -13.11 -0.12
CA ASP A 417 -1.68 -13.27 -1.40
C ASP A 417 -1.40 -11.93 -2.07
N ASP A 418 -2.36 -11.01 -2.00
CA ASP A 418 -2.26 -9.67 -2.57
C ASP A 418 -1.20 -8.83 -1.87
N HIS A 419 -1.16 -8.84 -0.53
CA HIS A 419 -0.10 -8.16 0.23
C HIS A 419 1.28 -8.74 -0.08
N ARG A 420 1.38 -10.06 -0.26
CA ARG A 420 2.63 -10.70 -0.69
C ARG A 420 3.04 -10.23 -2.08
N LEU A 421 2.09 -10.13 -3.01
CA LEU A 421 2.35 -9.65 -4.37
C LEU A 421 2.80 -8.17 -4.38
N CYS A 422 2.16 -7.28 -3.60
CA CYS A 422 2.61 -5.89 -3.44
C CYS A 422 4.08 -5.82 -3.00
N ARG A 423 4.45 -6.61 -1.98
CA ARG A 423 5.83 -6.66 -1.48
C ARG A 423 6.83 -7.16 -2.53
N GLN A 424 6.44 -8.19 -3.28
CA GLN A 424 7.25 -8.70 -4.38
C GLN A 424 7.46 -7.64 -5.46
N ILE A 425 6.43 -6.86 -5.80
CA ILE A 425 6.52 -5.76 -6.76
C ILE A 425 7.56 -4.74 -6.28
N THR A 426 7.47 -4.28 -5.03
CA THR A 426 8.43 -3.31 -4.47
C THR A 426 9.87 -3.83 -4.54
N GLN A 427 10.09 -5.10 -4.15
CA GLN A 427 11.42 -5.72 -4.16
C GLN A 427 11.97 -5.89 -5.59
N LEU A 428 11.16 -6.40 -6.52
CA LEU A 428 11.57 -6.62 -7.90
C LEU A 428 11.78 -5.32 -8.66
N ALA A 429 10.96 -4.30 -8.41
CA ALA A 429 11.14 -2.97 -8.99
C ALA A 429 12.47 -2.33 -8.54
N ALA A 430 12.81 -2.46 -7.24
CA ALA A 430 14.10 -2.01 -6.72
C ALA A 430 15.28 -2.79 -7.31
N TYR A 431 15.13 -4.12 -7.43
CA TYR A 431 16.15 -4.98 -8.04
C TYR A 431 16.39 -4.63 -9.52
N TRP A 432 15.32 -4.47 -10.30
CA TRP A 432 15.35 -4.05 -11.70
C TRP A 432 15.99 -2.67 -11.86
N HIS A 433 15.67 -1.72 -10.97
CA HIS A 433 16.30 -0.41 -10.98
C HIS A 433 17.81 -0.47 -10.73
N GLY A 434 18.24 -1.32 -9.78
CA GLY A 434 19.65 -1.52 -9.46
C GLY A 434 20.47 -2.18 -10.57
N HIS A 435 19.82 -2.75 -11.59
CA HIS A 435 20.44 -3.36 -12.76
C HIS A 435 20.11 -2.56 -14.04
N ASP A 436 20.15 -1.23 -13.95
CA ASP A 436 19.97 -0.29 -15.07
C ASP A 436 18.71 -0.53 -15.91
N ARG A 437 17.64 -1.05 -15.29
CA ARG A 437 16.35 -1.31 -15.93
C ARG A 437 16.43 -2.25 -17.13
N GLN A 438 17.39 -3.16 -17.14
CA GLN A 438 17.52 -4.16 -18.20
C GLN A 438 16.25 -5.03 -18.32
N ALA A 439 15.83 -5.31 -19.56
CA ALA A 439 14.59 -6.04 -19.83
C ALA A 439 14.57 -7.46 -19.23
N GLU A 440 15.73 -8.10 -19.11
CA GLU A 440 15.90 -9.45 -18.55
C GLU A 440 15.57 -9.53 -17.05
N HIS A 441 15.71 -8.41 -16.33
CA HIS A 441 15.39 -8.30 -14.90
C HIS A 441 13.97 -7.81 -14.67
N ARG A 442 13.24 -7.46 -15.72
CA ARG A 442 11.81 -7.19 -15.64
C ARG A 442 11.07 -8.53 -15.51
N TRP A 443 10.05 -8.57 -14.68
CA TRP A 443 9.25 -9.77 -14.54
C TRP A 443 8.44 -10.12 -15.82
N PRO A 444 7.94 -11.37 -15.95
CA PRO A 444 7.16 -11.78 -17.12
C PRO A 444 5.82 -11.05 -17.23
N ASP A 445 5.40 -10.70 -18.45
CA ASP A 445 4.12 -10.01 -18.69
C ASP A 445 2.89 -10.84 -18.31
N GLU A 446 3.01 -12.17 -18.23
CA GLU A 446 1.94 -13.07 -17.76
C GLU A 446 1.47 -12.74 -16.34
N ARG A 447 2.34 -12.14 -15.51
CA ARG A 447 2.01 -11.72 -14.15
C ARG A 447 1.03 -10.55 -14.11
N VAL A 448 0.80 -9.84 -15.22
CA VAL A 448 -0.12 -8.70 -15.28
C VAL A 448 -1.54 -9.06 -14.83
N VAL A 449 -1.98 -10.31 -15.08
CA VAL A 449 -3.32 -10.78 -14.68
C VAL A 449 -3.46 -10.81 -13.16
N GLU A 450 -2.45 -11.35 -12.47
CA GLU A 450 -2.41 -11.40 -11.00
C GLU A 450 -2.39 -9.98 -10.42
N VAL A 451 -1.67 -9.07 -11.05
CA VAL A 451 -1.57 -7.67 -10.61
C VAL A 451 -2.85 -6.90 -10.78
N VAL A 452 -3.51 -7.05 -11.93
CA VAL A 452 -4.80 -6.38 -12.18
C VAL A 452 -5.85 -6.90 -11.22
N ALA A 453 -5.91 -8.22 -10.99
CA ALA A 453 -6.80 -8.83 -10.01
C ALA A 453 -6.53 -8.31 -8.58
N MET A 454 -5.25 -8.29 -8.17
CA MET A 454 -4.83 -7.75 -6.87
C MET A 454 -5.20 -6.27 -6.73
N ARG A 455 -4.95 -5.47 -7.77
CA ARG A 455 -5.27 -4.03 -7.79
C ARG A 455 -6.77 -3.80 -7.60
N GLU A 456 -7.61 -4.62 -8.24
CA GLU A 456 -9.07 -4.55 -8.08
C GLU A 456 -9.52 -5.01 -6.69
N HIS A 457 -8.97 -6.13 -6.19
CA HIS A 457 -9.34 -6.69 -4.88
C HIS A 457 -8.97 -5.73 -3.73
N LEU A 458 -7.76 -5.17 -3.77
CA LEU A 458 -7.27 -4.18 -2.81
C LEU A 458 -7.74 -2.75 -3.11
N LYS A 459 -8.52 -2.54 -4.18
CA LYS A 459 -9.02 -1.22 -4.63
C LYS A 459 -7.90 -0.17 -4.77
N LEU A 460 -6.73 -0.60 -5.25
CA LEU A 460 -5.56 0.27 -5.40
C LEU A 460 -5.75 1.23 -6.57
N LYS A 461 -5.38 2.48 -6.34
CA LYS A 461 -5.27 3.51 -7.38
C LYS A 461 -3.88 3.49 -7.99
N PRO A 462 -3.70 4.01 -9.22
CA PRO A 462 -2.36 4.15 -9.80
C PRO A 462 -1.39 4.95 -8.93
N THR A 463 -1.88 5.88 -8.12
CA THR A 463 -1.08 6.69 -7.19
C THR A 463 -0.59 5.93 -5.96
N ASP A 464 -1.16 4.75 -5.67
CA ASP A 464 -0.71 3.90 -4.56
C ASP A 464 0.60 3.18 -4.90
N PHE A 465 0.98 3.14 -6.18
CA PHE A 465 2.29 2.66 -6.63
C PHE A 465 3.26 3.83 -6.79
N THR A 466 4.49 3.65 -6.32
CA THR A 466 5.59 4.58 -6.56
C THR A 466 5.85 4.77 -8.06
N GLU A 467 6.54 5.84 -8.44
CA GLU A 467 6.92 6.06 -9.84
C GLU A 467 7.77 4.89 -10.39
N LEU A 468 8.69 4.37 -9.57
CA LEU A 468 9.51 3.21 -9.94
C LEU A 468 8.68 1.95 -10.15
N GLU A 469 7.72 1.67 -9.26
CA GLU A 469 6.84 0.52 -9.40
C GLU A 469 5.95 0.66 -10.63
N ARG A 470 5.39 1.85 -10.91
CA ARG A 470 4.60 2.07 -12.13
C ARG A 470 5.41 1.83 -13.41
N ASP A 471 6.66 2.27 -13.44
CA ASP A 471 7.56 2.04 -14.57
C ASP A 471 7.88 0.54 -14.74
N PHE A 472 8.22 -0.15 -13.64
CA PHE A 472 8.45 -1.59 -13.63
C PHE A 472 7.23 -2.38 -14.11
N LEU A 473 6.05 -2.07 -13.55
CA LEU A 473 4.79 -2.71 -13.88
C LEU A 473 4.38 -2.42 -15.33
N GLY A 474 4.63 -1.23 -15.86
CA GLY A 474 4.12 -0.77 -17.15
C GLY A 474 2.61 -0.55 -17.15
N PRO A 475 1.98 -0.35 -18.33
CA PRO A 475 0.54 -0.08 -18.41
C PRO A 475 -0.27 -1.28 -17.94
N LEU A 476 -1.23 -1.06 -17.04
CA LEU A 476 -2.14 -2.11 -16.51
C LEU A 476 -3.56 -1.97 -17.07
N ASP A 477 -3.92 -0.78 -17.53
CA ASP A 477 -5.24 -0.46 -18.05
C ASP A 477 -5.30 -0.60 -19.57
N ARG A 478 -6.29 -1.33 -20.09
CA ARG A 478 -6.45 -1.56 -21.53
C ARG A 478 -6.57 -0.26 -22.32
N ASP A 479 -7.31 0.73 -21.83
CA ASP A 479 -7.46 2.01 -22.51
C ASP A 479 -6.14 2.80 -22.59
N GLN A 480 -5.31 2.72 -21.55
CA GLN A 480 -3.98 3.33 -21.57
C GLN A 480 -3.06 2.62 -22.57
N MET A 481 -3.14 1.29 -22.67
CA MET A 481 -2.40 0.53 -23.67
C MET A 481 -2.80 0.93 -25.10
N LEU A 482 -4.10 1.07 -25.36
CA LEU A 482 -4.60 1.51 -26.66
C LEU A 482 -4.16 2.94 -26.99
N ALA A 483 -4.28 3.87 -26.04
CA ALA A 483 -3.80 5.24 -26.21
C ALA A 483 -2.29 5.29 -26.46
N ALA A 484 -1.51 4.41 -25.82
CA ALA A 484 -0.09 4.27 -26.07
C ALA A 484 0.21 3.77 -27.49
N LEU A 485 -0.59 2.88 -28.08
CA LEU A 485 -0.37 2.44 -29.47
C LEU A 485 -0.50 3.59 -30.49
N ASP A 486 -1.39 4.55 -30.22
CA ASP A 486 -1.62 5.71 -31.07
C ASP A 486 -0.50 6.77 -30.96
N ALA A 487 0.34 6.71 -29.91
CA ALA A 487 1.47 7.62 -29.80
C ALA A 487 2.55 7.30 -30.87
N PRO A 488 3.00 8.29 -31.67
CA PRO A 488 4.03 8.07 -32.69
C PRO A 488 5.39 7.63 -32.13
N ALA A 489 5.67 7.88 -30.86
CA ALA A 489 6.94 7.52 -30.21
C ALA A 489 6.99 6.07 -29.71
N THR A 490 5.88 5.32 -29.81
CA THR A 490 5.79 3.97 -29.26
C THR A 490 6.64 2.99 -30.06
N THR A 491 7.60 2.35 -29.39
CA THR A 491 8.60 1.46 -30.01
C THR A 491 8.02 0.10 -30.38
N HIS A 492 8.76 -0.67 -31.18
CA HIS A 492 8.40 -2.04 -31.57
C HIS A 492 8.21 -2.96 -30.34
N GLU A 493 9.09 -2.86 -29.35
CA GLU A 493 9.04 -3.65 -28.11
C GLU A 493 7.82 -3.28 -27.29
N GLN A 494 7.53 -1.98 -27.16
CA GLN A 494 6.34 -1.50 -26.44
C GLN A 494 5.06 -2.00 -27.11
N ARG A 495 4.98 -1.95 -28.44
CA ARG A 495 3.86 -2.52 -29.21
C ARG A 495 3.70 -4.01 -28.93
N ALA A 496 4.78 -4.78 -28.99
CA ALA A 496 4.76 -6.22 -28.72
C ALA A 496 4.27 -6.54 -27.30
N ILE A 497 4.76 -5.81 -26.29
CA ILE A 497 4.31 -5.95 -24.89
C ILE A 497 2.82 -5.63 -24.76
N ILE A 498 2.35 -4.54 -25.37
CA ILE A 498 0.93 -4.18 -25.38
C ILE A 498 0.10 -5.30 -26.00
N GLY A 499 0.51 -5.87 -27.13
CA GLY A 499 -0.18 -6.99 -27.77
C GLY A 499 -0.34 -8.20 -26.87
N VAL A 500 0.73 -8.57 -26.16
CA VAL A 500 0.73 -9.67 -25.18
C VAL A 500 -0.23 -9.37 -24.03
N ARG A 501 -0.17 -8.17 -23.44
CA ARG A 501 -1.02 -7.79 -22.31
C ARG A 501 -2.49 -7.71 -22.70
N LEU A 502 -2.80 -7.18 -23.89
CA LEU A 502 -4.16 -7.22 -24.42
C LEU A 502 -4.66 -8.65 -24.59
N ALA A 503 -3.82 -9.58 -25.05
CA ALA A 503 -4.20 -10.99 -25.14
C ALA A 503 -4.55 -11.60 -23.77
N LEU A 504 -3.75 -11.29 -22.74
CA LEU A 504 -3.90 -11.80 -21.38
C LEU A 504 -5.12 -11.19 -20.65
N LEU A 505 -5.37 -9.90 -20.81
CA LEU A 505 -6.45 -9.16 -20.14
C LEU A 505 -7.75 -9.12 -20.95
N GLY A 506 -7.75 -9.70 -22.16
CA GLY A 506 -8.85 -9.65 -23.11
C GLY A 506 -8.77 -8.43 -24.03
N ASP A 507 -8.45 -8.68 -25.31
CA ASP A 507 -8.24 -7.65 -26.32
C ASP A 507 -9.58 -7.02 -26.72
N PRO A 508 -9.82 -5.73 -26.41
CA PRO A 508 -11.12 -5.11 -26.61
C PRO A 508 -11.30 -4.56 -28.03
N ARG A 509 -10.28 -4.67 -28.89
CA ARG A 509 -10.31 -4.05 -30.22
C ARG A 509 -11.29 -4.79 -31.14
N PRO A 510 -12.22 -4.09 -31.80
CA PRO A 510 -13.12 -4.69 -32.78
C PRO A 510 -12.35 -5.36 -33.92
N GLY A 511 -12.77 -6.54 -34.34
CA GLY A 511 -12.15 -7.27 -35.45
C GLY A 511 -11.00 -8.22 -35.07
N VAL A 512 -10.67 -8.33 -33.77
CA VAL A 512 -9.58 -9.18 -33.27
C VAL A 512 -10.09 -10.52 -32.73
N GLY A 513 -11.24 -10.50 -32.06
CA GLY A 513 -11.79 -11.63 -31.30
C GLY A 513 -12.94 -12.35 -32.01
N LEU A 514 -13.87 -12.86 -31.18
CA LEU A 514 -15.11 -13.49 -31.61
C LEU A 514 -16.30 -12.64 -31.16
N ARG A 515 -17.40 -12.71 -31.89
CA ARG A 515 -18.69 -12.17 -31.48
C ARG A 515 -19.31 -13.04 -30.39
N ALA A 516 -20.41 -12.57 -29.80
CA ALA A 516 -21.14 -13.30 -28.76
C ALA A 516 -21.68 -14.67 -29.22
N ASP A 517 -21.90 -14.86 -30.52
CA ASP A 517 -22.34 -16.13 -31.12
C ASP A 517 -21.18 -17.11 -31.43
N GLY A 518 -19.94 -16.75 -31.06
CA GLY A 518 -18.74 -17.56 -31.26
C GLY A 518 -18.16 -17.48 -32.68
N LEU A 519 -18.77 -16.73 -33.60
CA LEU A 519 -18.22 -16.51 -34.93
C LEU A 519 -17.14 -15.41 -34.92
N PRO A 520 -16.19 -15.43 -35.88
CA PRO A 520 -15.21 -14.36 -36.03
C PRO A 520 -15.83 -12.96 -36.02
N ASP A 521 -15.31 -12.08 -35.15
CA ASP A 521 -15.64 -10.65 -35.19
C ASP A 521 -14.82 -10.00 -36.31
N LEU A 522 -15.48 -9.43 -37.30
CA LEU A 522 -14.82 -8.87 -38.49
C LEU A 522 -15.21 -7.41 -38.67
N VAL A 523 -14.20 -6.56 -38.86
CA VAL A 523 -14.37 -5.18 -39.29
C VAL A 523 -14.04 -5.12 -40.78
N TRP A 524 -15.04 -4.80 -41.59
CA TRP A 524 -14.90 -4.69 -43.04
C TRP A 524 -14.52 -3.27 -43.45
N CYS A 525 -13.52 -3.15 -44.33
CA CYS A 525 -13.05 -1.92 -44.94
C CYS A 525 -13.54 -1.86 -46.39
N GLU A 526 -14.28 -0.81 -46.75
CA GLU A 526 -14.74 -0.59 -48.13
C GLU A 526 -13.57 -0.22 -49.04
N VAL A 527 -13.42 -0.97 -50.13
CA VAL A 527 -12.40 -0.72 -51.14
C VAL A 527 -13.08 -0.30 -52.44
N PRO A 528 -12.86 0.95 -52.91
CA PRO A 528 -13.47 1.42 -54.14
C PRO A 528 -12.87 0.68 -55.35
N GLY A 529 -13.75 0.39 -56.31
CA GLY A 529 -13.34 -0.20 -57.58
C GLY A 529 -12.37 0.68 -58.38
N GLY A 530 -11.78 0.12 -59.43
CA GLY A 530 -10.83 0.81 -60.30
C GLY A 530 -9.90 -0.14 -61.04
N GLU A 531 -8.80 0.40 -61.57
CA GLU A 531 -7.78 -0.40 -62.26
C GLU A 531 -6.52 -0.56 -61.40
N VAL A 532 -5.92 -1.74 -61.47
CA VAL A 532 -4.63 -2.05 -60.84
C VAL A 532 -3.71 -2.68 -61.86
N THR A 533 -2.51 -2.13 -61.99
CA THR A 533 -1.44 -2.74 -62.79
C THR A 533 -0.47 -3.44 -61.86
N LEU A 534 -0.27 -4.74 -62.08
CA LEU A 534 0.66 -5.53 -61.28
C LEU A 534 2.09 -5.30 -61.75
N GLU A 535 2.99 -4.99 -60.80
CA GLU A 535 4.43 -5.00 -61.07
C GLU A 535 4.92 -6.44 -61.08
N ILE A 536 5.48 -6.87 -62.20
CA ILE A 536 6.09 -8.19 -62.34
C ILE A 536 7.60 -7.96 -62.42
N GLU A 537 8.29 -8.07 -61.27
CA GLU A 537 9.74 -7.89 -61.23
C GLU A 537 10.47 -8.90 -62.13
N THR A 538 11.39 -8.38 -62.94
CA THR A 538 12.08 -9.10 -64.02
C THR A 538 13.22 -10.01 -63.57
N LYS A 539 13.44 -10.18 -62.25
CA LYS A 539 14.58 -10.97 -61.71
C LYS A 539 14.46 -12.47 -61.99
N ASN A 540 13.27 -13.02 -62.24
CA ASN A 540 13.04 -14.44 -62.59
C ASN A 540 12.71 -14.64 -64.09
N ARG A 541 13.64 -14.24 -64.97
CA ARG A 541 13.50 -14.25 -66.44
C ARG A 541 13.20 -15.61 -67.10
N SER A 542 13.33 -16.75 -66.42
CA SER A 542 13.23 -18.06 -67.10
C SER A 542 11.81 -18.66 -67.16
N ARG A 543 10.94 -18.44 -66.16
CA ARG A 543 9.56 -18.98 -66.13
C ARG A 543 8.51 -18.02 -66.68
N ILE A 544 8.59 -16.76 -66.28
CA ILE A 544 7.57 -15.73 -66.57
C ILE A 544 7.68 -15.19 -68.01
N ALA A 545 8.89 -15.15 -68.59
CA ALA A 545 9.12 -14.57 -69.92
C ALA A 545 8.34 -15.28 -71.05
N ARG A 546 8.05 -16.58 -70.90
CA ARG A 546 7.30 -17.35 -71.90
C ARG A 546 5.81 -16.97 -71.94
N TRP A 547 5.24 -16.54 -70.81
CA TRP A 547 3.85 -16.10 -70.71
C TRP A 547 3.68 -14.61 -71.02
N LEU A 548 4.59 -13.75 -70.52
CA LEU A 548 4.60 -12.31 -70.84
C LEU A 548 4.67 -12.03 -72.34
N SER A 549 5.33 -12.89 -73.12
CA SER A 549 5.36 -12.77 -74.58
C SER A 549 4.03 -13.06 -75.29
N ARG A 550 3.00 -13.55 -74.57
CA ARG A 550 1.74 -14.07 -75.15
C ARG A 550 0.46 -13.51 -74.52
N SER A 551 0.52 -12.68 -73.48
CA SER A 551 -0.67 -12.25 -72.73
C SER A 551 -0.84 -10.73 -72.65
N ALA A 552 -2.09 -10.31 -72.79
CA ALA A 552 -2.58 -8.94 -72.72
C ALA A 552 -2.18 -8.23 -71.41
N SER A 553 -2.13 -6.89 -71.46
CA SER A 553 -2.00 -5.95 -70.32
C SER A 553 -2.14 -6.57 -68.92
N ASN A 554 -1.11 -6.40 -68.07
CA ASN A 554 -1.11 -6.75 -66.64
C ASN A 554 -1.97 -5.81 -65.78
N THR A 555 -2.94 -5.15 -66.40
CA THR A 555 -3.94 -4.30 -65.76
C THR A 555 -5.21 -5.11 -65.52
N PHE A 556 -5.75 -5.01 -64.31
CA PHE A 556 -6.91 -5.75 -63.84
C PHE A 556 -7.97 -4.73 -63.40
N HIS A 557 -9.22 -5.01 -63.76
CA HIS A 557 -10.36 -4.27 -63.25
C HIS A 557 -10.78 -4.85 -61.89
N VAL A 558 -10.97 -3.98 -60.91
CA VAL A 558 -11.38 -4.31 -59.55
C VAL A 558 -12.77 -3.72 -59.34
N GLU A 559 -13.74 -4.59 -59.10
CA GLU A 559 -15.08 -4.16 -58.66
C GLU A 559 -15.02 -3.69 -57.19
N PRO A 560 -15.94 -2.83 -56.74
CA PRO A 560 -16.06 -2.49 -55.32
C PRO A 560 -16.22 -3.74 -54.46
N PHE A 561 -15.43 -3.82 -53.39
CA PHE A 561 -15.43 -4.97 -52.49
C PHE A 561 -15.07 -4.52 -51.07
N GLN A 562 -15.24 -5.40 -50.11
CA GLN A 562 -14.79 -5.17 -48.75
C GLN A 562 -13.65 -6.10 -48.38
N ILE A 563 -12.68 -5.61 -47.61
CA ILE A 563 -11.56 -6.38 -47.10
C ILE A 563 -11.52 -6.31 -45.57
N ALA A 564 -11.16 -7.41 -44.91
CA ALA A 564 -11.04 -7.41 -43.45
C ALA A 564 -9.93 -6.46 -43.00
N LYS A 565 -10.20 -5.68 -41.94
CA LYS A 565 -9.27 -4.70 -41.38
C LYS A 565 -7.94 -5.31 -40.96
N TYR A 566 -7.96 -6.54 -40.45
CA TYR A 566 -6.78 -7.28 -39.98
C TYR A 566 -6.63 -8.60 -40.75
N PRO A 567 -5.42 -9.20 -40.77
CA PRO A 567 -5.28 -10.63 -41.03
C PRO A 567 -6.15 -11.42 -40.05
N VAL A 568 -6.61 -12.61 -40.46
CA VAL A 568 -7.37 -13.48 -39.56
C VAL A 568 -6.51 -13.80 -38.34
N THR A 569 -7.05 -13.62 -37.14
CA THR A 569 -6.33 -13.95 -35.91
C THR A 569 -6.40 -15.45 -35.63
N TYR A 570 -5.46 -15.96 -34.84
CA TYR A 570 -5.55 -17.36 -34.40
C TYR A 570 -6.81 -17.59 -33.55
N ARG A 571 -7.29 -16.59 -32.80
CA ARG A 571 -8.57 -16.64 -32.08
C ARG A 571 -9.74 -16.95 -33.02
N GLN A 572 -9.80 -16.27 -34.15
CA GLN A 572 -10.84 -16.44 -35.16
C GLN A 572 -10.69 -17.78 -35.90
N TYR A 573 -9.47 -18.15 -36.29
CA TYR A 573 -9.21 -19.41 -36.96
C TYR A 573 -9.49 -20.62 -36.05
N ARG A 574 -9.16 -20.52 -34.76
CA ARG A 574 -9.42 -21.59 -33.79
C ARG A 574 -10.91 -21.88 -33.64
N ALA A 575 -11.80 -20.89 -33.78
CA ALA A 575 -13.23 -21.13 -33.79
C ALA A 575 -13.67 -22.08 -34.93
N PHE A 576 -13.00 -22.04 -36.08
CA PHE A 576 -13.20 -23.02 -37.16
C PHE A 576 -12.60 -24.40 -36.84
N LEU A 577 -11.46 -24.44 -36.16
CA LEU A 577 -10.85 -25.69 -35.72
C LEU A 577 -11.73 -26.42 -34.69
N GLU A 578 -12.37 -25.66 -33.80
CA GLU A 578 -13.17 -26.17 -32.68
C GLU A 578 -14.65 -26.37 -33.02
N ALA A 579 -15.15 -25.80 -34.11
CA ALA A 579 -16.54 -25.97 -34.53
C ALA A 579 -16.82 -27.43 -34.96
N ASP A 580 -17.94 -27.98 -34.50
CA ASP A 580 -18.40 -29.35 -34.83
C ASP A 580 -18.52 -29.58 -36.35
N ASP A 581 -18.95 -28.56 -37.09
CA ASP A 581 -19.07 -28.57 -38.55
C ASP A 581 -17.88 -27.90 -39.25
N GLY A 582 -16.79 -27.60 -38.54
CA GLY A 582 -15.66 -26.81 -38.99
C GLY A 582 -14.58 -27.61 -39.71
N TYR A 583 -13.33 -27.54 -39.24
CA TYR A 583 -12.14 -28.03 -39.95
C TYR A 583 -12.26 -29.47 -40.48
N HIS A 584 -12.81 -30.38 -39.69
CA HIS A 584 -12.92 -31.80 -40.06
C HIS A 584 -14.09 -32.12 -41.00
N ASN A 585 -14.95 -31.16 -41.33
CA ASN A 585 -16.08 -31.38 -42.21
C ASN A 585 -15.63 -31.45 -43.69
N PRO A 586 -15.75 -32.61 -44.36
CA PRO A 586 -15.29 -32.78 -45.74
C PRO A 586 -15.97 -31.87 -46.77
N ALA A 587 -17.15 -31.31 -46.45
CA ALA A 587 -17.88 -30.43 -47.35
C ALA A 587 -17.06 -29.18 -47.74
N TRP A 588 -16.25 -28.64 -46.82
CA TRP A 588 -15.45 -27.45 -47.08
C TRP A 588 -14.25 -27.71 -47.98
N TRP A 589 -13.80 -28.96 -48.09
CA TRP A 589 -12.61 -29.36 -48.84
C TRP A 589 -12.93 -29.80 -50.27
N ARG A 590 -14.19 -30.14 -50.55
CA ARG A 590 -14.61 -30.68 -51.85
C ARG A 590 -14.18 -29.77 -53.01
N GLY A 591 -13.56 -30.37 -54.03
CA GLY A 591 -13.13 -29.66 -55.24
C GLY A 591 -11.83 -28.87 -55.11
N LEU A 592 -11.14 -28.94 -53.97
CA LEU A 592 -9.74 -28.49 -53.85
C LEU A 592 -8.79 -29.55 -54.41
N TRP A 593 -7.54 -29.17 -54.69
CA TRP A 593 -6.48 -30.12 -55.07
C TRP A 593 -6.32 -31.27 -54.07
N VAL A 594 -6.45 -30.97 -52.78
CA VAL A 594 -6.62 -31.95 -51.70
C VAL A 594 -8.04 -31.79 -51.15
N ASP A 595 -8.92 -32.71 -51.52
CA ASP A 595 -10.37 -32.59 -51.31
C ASP A 595 -10.86 -33.16 -49.96
N ARG A 596 -9.94 -33.32 -49.01
CA ARG A 596 -10.19 -33.80 -47.65
C ARG A 596 -9.34 -33.03 -46.65
N PRO A 597 -9.80 -32.86 -45.40
CA PRO A 597 -9.00 -32.22 -44.37
C PRO A 597 -7.72 -33.02 -44.10
N PRO A 598 -6.57 -32.35 -43.90
CA PRO A 598 -5.43 -32.95 -43.24
C PRO A 598 -5.84 -33.50 -41.87
N GLU A 599 -5.14 -34.54 -41.40
CA GLU A 599 -5.39 -35.11 -40.08
C GLU A 599 -5.17 -34.08 -38.96
N LYS A 600 -4.19 -33.18 -39.15
CA LYS A 600 -3.85 -32.12 -38.20
C LYS A 600 -3.67 -30.79 -38.91
N ALA A 601 -4.33 -29.77 -38.38
CA ALA A 601 -4.08 -28.38 -38.73
C ALA A 601 -2.63 -27.97 -38.41
N GLY A 602 -2.19 -26.89 -39.05
CA GLY A 602 -0.95 -26.21 -38.69
C GLY A 602 -0.91 -25.86 -37.21
N ARG A 603 0.26 -26.04 -36.57
CA ARG A 603 0.46 -25.61 -35.18
C ARG A 603 0.87 -24.14 -35.17
N GLN A 604 0.08 -23.29 -34.53
CA GLN A 604 0.46 -21.89 -34.29
C GLN A 604 1.81 -21.82 -33.55
N PHE A 605 2.74 -20.96 -34.01
CA PHE A 605 4.01 -20.76 -33.31
C PHE A 605 3.87 -19.71 -32.20
N GLN A 606 3.15 -18.62 -32.47
CA GLN A 606 2.87 -17.62 -31.45
C GLN A 606 1.90 -18.15 -30.39
N ARG A 607 2.19 -17.81 -29.13
CA ARG A 607 1.42 -18.30 -27.97
C ARG A 607 0.04 -17.66 -27.84
N TYR A 608 -0.12 -16.42 -28.30
CA TYR A 608 -1.29 -15.59 -28.00
C TYR A 608 -2.26 -15.53 -29.20
N ASP A 609 -3.55 -15.71 -28.91
CA ASP A 609 -4.57 -15.89 -29.96
C ASP A 609 -4.86 -14.62 -30.78
N ASN A 610 -4.49 -13.42 -30.32
CA ASN A 610 -4.69 -12.17 -31.05
C ASN A 610 -3.59 -11.88 -32.09
N HIS A 611 -2.62 -12.78 -32.25
CA HIS A 611 -1.69 -12.77 -33.38
C HIS A 611 -2.39 -13.25 -34.67
N PRO A 612 -1.88 -12.86 -35.85
CA PRO A 612 -2.28 -13.50 -37.09
C PRO A 612 -2.17 -15.01 -36.98
N VAL A 613 -3.15 -15.74 -37.52
CA VAL A 613 -2.97 -17.17 -37.73
C VAL A 613 -1.84 -17.36 -38.73
N GLU A 614 -0.93 -18.27 -38.40
CA GLU A 614 0.23 -18.62 -39.21
C GLU A 614 0.37 -20.15 -39.33
N ASN A 615 1.39 -20.61 -40.06
CA ASN A 615 1.69 -22.02 -40.25
C ASN A 615 0.52 -22.81 -40.87
N LEU A 616 -0.30 -22.16 -41.68
CA LEU A 616 -1.38 -22.80 -42.41
C LEU A 616 -1.14 -22.78 -43.91
N ALA A 617 -1.62 -23.80 -44.59
CA ALA A 617 -1.55 -23.87 -46.03
C ALA A 617 -2.69 -23.10 -46.69
N TRP A 618 -2.49 -22.67 -47.93
CA TRP A 618 -3.54 -22.07 -48.76
C TRP A 618 -4.79 -22.95 -48.81
N LEU A 619 -4.60 -24.27 -48.90
CA LEU A 619 -5.65 -25.28 -48.87
C LEU A 619 -6.46 -25.31 -47.56
N GLU A 620 -5.96 -24.73 -46.47
CA GLU A 620 -6.64 -24.66 -45.17
C GLU A 620 -7.34 -23.30 -44.97
N ALA A 621 -6.87 -22.26 -45.64
CA ALA A 621 -7.50 -20.94 -45.66
C ALA A 621 -8.82 -20.93 -46.45
N VAL A 622 -8.87 -21.64 -47.59
CA VAL A 622 -10.09 -21.71 -48.43
C VAL A 622 -11.27 -22.40 -47.71
N PRO A 623 -11.10 -23.55 -47.04
CA PRO A 623 -12.14 -24.16 -46.20
C PRO A 623 -12.65 -23.24 -45.10
N PHE A 624 -11.77 -22.49 -44.43
CA PHE A 624 -12.18 -21.49 -43.44
C PHE A 624 -13.12 -20.44 -44.06
N CYS A 625 -12.77 -19.90 -45.23
CA CYS A 625 -13.61 -18.96 -45.96
C CYS A 625 -14.97 -19.55 -46.34
N ARG A 626 -15.01 -20.82 -46.81
CA ARG A 626 -16.26 -21.52 -47.16
C ARG A 626 -17.15 -21.77 -45.95
N TRP A 627 -16.58 -22.24 -44.85
CA TRP A 627 -17.28 -22.42 -43.58
C TRP A 627 -17.88 -21.09 -43.10
N LEU A 628 -17.07 -20.03 -43.09
CA LEU A 628 -17.51 -18.72 -42.64
C LEU A 628 -18.59 -18.14 -43.56
N SER A 629 -18.48 -18.32 -44.88
CA SER A 629 -19.52 -17.94 -45.84
C SER A 629 -20.87 -18.59 -45.51
N ALA A 630 -20.86 -19.89 -45.22
CA ALA A 630 -22.07 -20.62 -44.86
C ALA A 630 -22.68 -20.13 -43.54
N ARG A 631 -21.84 -19.69 -42.59
CA ARG A 631 -22.27 -19.15 -41.30
C ARG A 631 -22.79 -17.71 -41.39
N LEU A 632 -22.24 -16.89 -42.28
CA LEU A 632 -22.60 -15.48 -42.43
C LEU A 632 -23.70 -15.23 -43.48
N GLY A 633 -23.93 -16.17 -44.40
CA GLY A 633 -24.98 -16.06 -45.42
C GLY A 633 -24.59 -15.28 -46.68
N TYR A 634 -23.33 -14.86 -46.79
CA TYR A 634 -22.75 -14.19 -47.96
C TYR A 634 -21.35 -14.75 -48.25
N GLU A 635 -20.85 -14.54 -49.48
CA GLU A 635 -19.56 -15.09 -49.88
C GLU A 635 -18.40 -14.35 -49.20
N VAL A 636 -17.59 -15.11 -48.46
CA VAL A 636 -16.30 -14.72 -47.91
C VAL A 636 -15.22 -15.56 -48.59
N ARG A 637 -14.14 -14.92 -49.03
CA ARG A 637 -13.06 -15.57 -49.77
C ARG A 637 -11.70 -14.93 -49.48
N LEU A 638 -10.65 -15.55 -50.00
CA LEU A 638 -9.35 -14.89 -50.13
C LEU A 638 -9.44 -13.76 -51.17
N PRO A 639 -8.74 -12.63 -50.97
CA PRO A 639 -8.59 -11.63 -52.02
C PRO A 639 -7.77 -12.20 -53.18
N THR A 640 -8.06 -11.75 -54.38
CA THR A 640 -7.11 -11.87 -55.50
C THR A 640 -5.95 -10.90 -55.28
N GLU A 641 -4.82 -11.13 -55.92
CA GLU A 641 -3.63 -10.32 -55.67
C GLU A 641 -3.79 -8.84 -56.08
N TRP A 642 -4.63 -8.55 -57.08
CA TRP A 642 -4.92 -7.18 -57.50
C TRP A 642 -5.92 -6.49 -56.56
N GLU A 643 -6.88 -7.21 -55.98
CA GLU A 643 -7.74 -6.69 -54.91
C GLU A 643 -6.89 -6.37 -53.68
N TRP A 644 -5.99 -7.28 -53.31
CA TRP A 644 -5.06 -7.06 -52.20
C TRP A 644 -4.20 -5.81 -52.43
N GLN A 645 -3.61 -5.67 -53.63
CA GLN A 645 -2.79 -4.50 -53.98
C GLN A 645 -3.63 -3.21 -54.05
N ARG A 646 -4.89 -3.27 -54.51
CA ARG A 646 -5.82 -2.13 -54.50
C ARG A 646 -6.05 -1.65 -53.07
N ALA A 647 -6.32 -2.56 -52.15
CA ALA A 647 -6.52 -2.26 -50.74
C ALA A 647 -5.24 -1.68 -50.11
N ALA A 648 -4.09 -2.31 -50.34
CA ALA A 648 -2.81 -1.85 -49.81
C ALA A 648 -2.49 -0.43 -50.28
N THR A 649 -2.58 -0.15 -51.58
CA THR A 649 -2.30 1.18 -52.15
C THR A 649 -3.38 2.22 -51.85
N GLY A 650 -4.55 1.80 -51.37
CA GLY A 650 -5.72 2.68 -51.25
C GLY A 650 -6.21 3.21 -52.60
N GLY A 651 -5.88 2.52 -53.69
CA GLY A 651 -6.17 2.93 -55.06
C GLY A 651 -5.23 3.99 -55.66
N ASN A 652 -4.22 4.46 -54.92
CA ASN A 652 -3.21 5.38 -55.43
C ASN A 652 -1.93 4.61 -55.81
N PRO A 653 -1.59 4.46 -57.10
CA PRO A 653 -0.39 3.70 -57.52
C PRO A 653 0.93 4.35 -57.09
N ALA A 654 0.94 5.60 -56.65
CA ALA A 654 2.13 6.23 -56.07
C ALA A 654 2.45 5.73 -54.65
N ASN A 655 1.51 5.05 -53.99
CA ASN A 655 1.72 4.50 -52.65
C ASN A 655 2.52 3.20 -52.74
N GLU A 656 3.83 3.28 -52.51
CA GLU A 656 4.71 2.12 -52.41
C GLU A 656 4.40 1.27 -51.17
N TYR A 657 3.98 1.91 -50.08
CA TYR A 657 3.51 1.31 -48.83
C TYR A 657 2.09 1.80 -48.52
N PRO A 658 1.34 1.11 -47.63
CA PRO A 658 -0.04 1.45 -47.33
C PRO A 658 -0.28 2.90 -46.90
N TRP A 659 0.68 3.47 -46.19
CA TRP A 659 0.64 4.84 -45.68
C TRP A 659 1.24 5.88 -46.64
N GLY A 660 1.88 5.47 -47.75
CA GLY A 660 2.44 6.43 -48.71
C GLY A 660 3.68 5.95 -49.49
N PRO A 661 4.33 6.87 -50.23
CA PRO A 661 5.42 6.57 -51.14
C PRO A 661 6.79 6.37 -50.47
N LYS A 662 6.89 6.52 -49.14
CA LYS A 662 8.17 6.45 -48.42
C LYS A 662 8.08 5.49 -47.25
N TRP A 663 9.14 4.70 -47.09
CA TRP A 663 9.29 3.81 -45.96
C TRP A 663 9.34 4.57 -44.63
N ASP A 664 8.65 4.03 -43.64
CA ASP A 664 8.72 4.44 -42.24
C ASP A 664 8.68 3.17 -41.39
N GLY A 665 9.83 2.83 -40.79
CA GLY A 665 9.99 1.57 -40.05
C GLY A 665 9.03 1.44 -38.87
N ASN A 666 8.56 2.56 -38.29
CA ASN A 666 7.68 2.54 -37.13
C ASN A 666 6.20 2.25 -37.49
N ARG A 667 5.91 1.92 -38.75
CA ARG A 667 4.55 1.66 -39.25
C ARG A 667 4.28 0.20 -39.61
N ALA A 668 5.28 -0.67 -39.53
CA ALA A 668 5.14 -2.08 -39.84
C ALA A 668 6.08 -2.95 -39.00
N ASN A 669 5.72 -4.22 -38.83
CA ASN A 669 6.60 -5.24 -38.26
C ASN A 669 7.37 -5.93 -39.40
N THR A 670 8.66 -5.62 -39.54
CA THR A 670 9.59 -6.18 -40.55
C THR A 670 10.88 -6.59 -39.85
N ASP A 671 11.86 -7.14 -40.58
CA ASP A 671 13.16 -7.53 -40.03
C ASP A 671 13.83 -6.35 -39.29
N GLU A 672 13.63 -5.12 -39.77
CA GLU A 672 14.12 -3.89 -39.14
C GLU A 672 13.53 -3.59 -37.75
N SER A 673 12.48 -4.29 -37.33
CA SER A 673 11.94 -4.19 -35.97
C SER A 673 12.75 -4.97 -34.93
N GLU A 674 13.58 -5.92 -35.38
CA GLU A 674 14.38 -6.84 -34.55
C GLU A 674 13.55 -7.70 -33.56
N LEU A 675 12.22 -7.71 -33.67
CA LEU A 675 11.34 -8.49 -32.79
C LEU A 675 11.46 -10.00 -33.02
N ASN A 676 11.90 -10.41 -34.22
CA ASN A 676 12.09 -11.81 -34.63
C ASN A 676 10.82 -12.67 -34.45
N ARG A 677 9.63 -12.07 -34.59
CA ARG A 677 8.32 -12.72 -34.52
C ARG A 677 7.21 -11.82 -35.05
N SER A 678 6.06 -12.41 -35.38
CA SER A 678 4.84 -11.64 -35.61
C SER A 678 4.34 -11.00 -34.30
N THR A 679 3.57 -9.93 -34.44
CA THR A 679 2.90 -9.24 -33.34
C THR A 679 1.39 -9.46 -33.42
N ALA A 680 0.66 -9.21 -32.32
CA ALA A 680 -0.79 -9.09 -32.37
C ALA A 680 -1.23 -8.17 -33.53
N VAL A 681 -2.37 -8.47 -34.15
CA VAL A 681 -2.86 -7.67 -35.27
C VAL A 681 -3.09 -6.21 -34.86
N GLY A 682 -2.86 -5.27 -35.77
CA GLY A 682 -3.20 -3.86 -35.61
C GLY A 682 -2.37 -3.09 -34.59
N LEU A 683 -1.18 -3.58 -34.21
CA LEU A 683 -0.31 -2.87 -33.27
C LEU A 683 0.42 -1.68 -33.90
N TYR A 684 0.30 -1.48 -35.21
CA TYR A 684 0.85 -0.34 -35.95
C TYR A 684 -0.27 0.52 -36.54
N PRO A 685 -1.03 1.28 -35.73
CA PRO A 685 -2.19 2.05 -36.20
C PRO A 685 -1.83 3.10 -37.28
N HIS A 686 -0.60 3.62 -37.27
CA HIS A 686 -0.10 4.56 -38.27
C HIS A 686 0.30 3.89 -39.60
N GLY A 687 0.33 2.55 -39.65
CA GLY A 687 0.53 1.75 -40.85
C GLY A 687 -0.75 1.48 -41.65
N ILE A 688 -1.84 2.13 -41.29
CA ILE A 688 -3.15 1.98 -41.92
C ILE A 688 -3.11 2.43 -43.40
N SER A 689 -3.73 1.63 -44.26
CA SER A 689 -4.01 2.00 -45.66
C SER A 689 -5.11 3.06 -45.74
N LEU A 690 -5.25 3.74 -46.88
CA LEU A 690 -6.31 4.75 -47.07
C LEU A 690 -7.74 4.18 -46.99
N VAL A 691 -7.90 2.86 -47.17
CA VAL A 691 -9.20 2.17 -47.05
C VAL A 691 -9.47 1.71 -45.60
N GLY A 692 -8.52 1.87 -44.69
CA GLY A 692 -8.66 1.51 -43.28
C GLY A 692 -8.09 0.13 -42.89
N ALA A 693 -7.58 -0.65 -43.85
CA ALA A 693 -6.94 -1.93 -43.57
C ALA A 693 -5.54 -1.75 -42.97
N LEU A 694 -5.24 -2.52 -41.92
CA LEU A 694 -4.00 -2.53 -41.16
C LEU A 694 -3.18 -3.80 -41.42
N ASP A 695 -1.89 -3.74 -41.10
CA ASP A 695 -0.91 -4.82 -41.31
C ASP A 695 -0.83 -5.29 -42.77
N MET A 696 -1.10 -4.39 -43.72
CA MET A 696 -0.93 -4.66 -45.16
C MET A 696 0.56 -4.65 -45.58
N SER A 697 1.46 -4.25 -44.67
CA SER A 697 2.92 -4.34 -44.83
C SER A 697 3.52 -4.99 -43.59
N GLY A 698 4.26 -6.07 -43.77
CA GLY A 698 4.91 -6.81 -42.70
C GLY A 698 3.94 -7.67 -41.88
N ASN A 699 4.39 -8.06 -40.68
CA ASN A 699 3.74 -9.00 -39.77
C ASN A 699 3.66 -10.43 -40.33
N VAL A 700 2.86 -10.68 -41.37
CA VAL A 700 2.80 -11.97 -42.08
C VAL A 700 2.51 -11.76 -43.56
N TRP A 701 3.08 -12.62 -44.40
CA TRP A 701 2.62 -12.79 -45.78
C TRP A 701 1.17 -13.28 -45.80
N GLU A 702 0.37 -12.82 -46.76
CA GLU A 702 -1.04 -13.15 -46.86
C GLU A 702 -1.34 -13.92 -48.15
N TRP A 703 -1.95 -15.11 -48.00
CA TRP A 703 -2.41 -15.92 -49.12
C TRP A 703 -3.43 -15.17 -50.00
N CYS A 704 -3.20 -15.17 -51.31
CA CYS A 704 -4.15 -14.71 -52.31
C CYS A 704 -4.80 -15.89 -53.06
N LEU A 705 -5.97 -15.66 -53.66
CA LEU A 705 -6.74 -16.70 -54.34
C LEU A 705 -6.07 -17.24 -55.61
N ASN A 706 -5.40 -16.38 -56.37
CA ASN A 706 -4.90 -16.70 -57.70
C ASN A 706 -3.54 -17.39 -57.74
N GLU A 707 -3.27 -18.06 -58.86
CA GLU A 707 -1.97 -18.64 -59.18
C GLU A 707 -0.92 -17.56 -59.45
N TYR A 708 0.35 -17.86 -59.11
CA TYR A 708 1.46 -16.91 -59.27
C TYR A 708 1.85 -16.69 -60.73
N ASP A 709 2.04 -17.78 -61.47
CA ASP A 709 2.46 -17.78 -62.88
C ASP A 709 1.30 -17.38 -63.83
N GLN A 710 0.05 -17.57 -63.41
CA GLN A 710 -1.15 -17.23 -64.18
C GLN A 710 -2.12 -16.41 -63.31
N PRO A 711 -1.91 -15.09 -63.16
CA PRO A 711 -2.71 -14.26 -62.24
C PRO A 711 -4.22 -14.35 -62.46
N ARG A 712 -4.70 -14.50 -63.70
CA ARG A 712 -6.14 -14.62 -63.99
C ARG A 712 -6.74 -15.97 -63.57
N ASN A 713 -5.91 -16.96 -63.24
CA ASN A 713 -6.38 -18.26 -62.82
C ASN A 713 -6.64 -18.28 -61.30
N VAL A 714 -7.93 -18.28 -60.95
CA VAL A 714 -8.42 -18.36 -59.56
C VAL A 714 -8.98 -19.75 -59.23
N THR A 715 -8.85 -20.74 -60.11
CA THR A 715 -9.42 -22.07 -59.85
C THR A 715 -8.70 -22.72 -58.66
N PRO A 716 -9.45 -23.31 -57.72
CA PRO A 716 -8.84 -23.94 -56.55
C PRO A 716 -8.34 -25.37 -56.79
N THR A 717 -8.38 -25.82 -58.05
CA THR A 717 -7.90 -27.13 -58.49
C THR A 717 -6.42 -27.07 -58.85
N GLY A 718 -5.70 -28.18 -58.64
CA GLY A 718 -4.28 -28.32 -59.01
C GLY A 718 -3.30 -27.81 -57.96
N ASP A 719 -2.04 -28.18 -58.15
CA ASP A 719 -0.90 -27.93 -57.25
C ASP A 719 -0.09 -26.67 -57.59
N ALA A 720 -0.62 -25.83 -58.48
CA ALA A 720 0.03 -24.59 -58.90
C ALA A 720 0.29 -23.66 -57.71
N ARG A 721 1.48 -23.05 -57.70
CA ARG A 721 1.92 -22.14 -56.65
C ARG A 721 1.03 -20.90 -56.61
N ARG A 722 0.64 -20.49 -55.40
CA ARG A 722 -0.29 -19.39 -55.14
C ARG A 722 0.47 -18.15 -54.72
N VAL A 723 -0.09 -16.99 -55.03
CA VAL A 723 0.50 -15.71 -54.66
C VAL A 723 0.39 -15.51 -53.15
N VAL A 724 1.43 -14.93 -52.57
CA VAL A 724 1.46 -14.36 -51.23
C VAL A 724 1.92 -12.90 -51.30
N ARG A 725 1.27 -12.02 -50.53
CA ARG A 725 1.49 -10.55 -50.54
C ARG A 725 1.79 -9.99 -49.14
N GLY A 726 2.41 -8.82 -49.06
CA GLY A 726 2.52 -8.02 -47.83
C GLY A 726 3.87 -8.00 -47.12
N GLY A 727 4.73 -9.00 -47.27
CA GLY A 727 5.94 -9.14 -46.45
C GLY A 727 5.64 -9.66 -45.05
N ALA A 728 6.63 -10.24 -44.38
CA ALA A 728 6.49 -10.71 -43.00
C ALA A 728 7.51 -10.06 -42.04
N TRP A 729 7.40 -10.41 -40.77
CA TRP A 729 8.25 -9.93 -39.67
C TRP A 729 9.75 -10.21 -39.85
N ASN A 730 10.12 -11.16 -40.71
CA ASN A 730 11.50 -11.57 -41.00
C ASN A 730 12.01 -11.10 -42.37
N ASP A 731 11.24 -10.27 -43.07
CA ASP A 731 11.65 -9.73 -44.36
C ASP A 731 12.02 -8.26 -44.25
N TYR A 732 12.92 -7.83 -45.12
CA TYR A 732 13.34 -6.43 -45.21
C TYR A 732 12.25 -5.57 -45.85
N ARG A 733 12.24 -4.25 -45.60
CA ARG A 733 11.29 -3.30 -46.21
C ARG A 733 11.06 -3.42 -47.73
N SER A 734 12.03 -3.92 -48.49
CA SER A 734 11.87 -4.17 -49.93
C SER A 734 10.71 -5.11 -50.26
N ASP A 735 10.45 -6.05 -49.36
CA ASP A 735 9.44 -7.09 -49.51
C ASP A 735 8.10 -6.68 -48.88
N ALA A 736 8.10 -5.66 -48.03
CA ALA A 736 6.90 -5.07 -47.41
C ALA A 736 6.16 -4.06 -48.32
N ARG A 737 6.64 -3.84 -49.56
CA ARG A 737 5.97 -2.94 -50.53
C ARG A 737 4.64 -3.52 -50.99
N ALA A 738 3.66 -2.66 -51.27
CA ALA A 738 2.34 -3.07 -51.76
C ALA A 738 2.37 -3.86 -53.08
N ALA A 739 3.38 -3.62 -53.92
CA ALA A 739 3.60 -4.33 -55.17
C ALA A 739 4.40 -5.64 -55.02
N SER A 740 5.03 -5.87 -53.86
CA SER A 740 5.84 -7.06 -53.61
C SER A 740 4.99 -8.32 -53.67
N ARG A 741 5.54 -9.36 -54.30
CA ARG A 741 4.87 -10.66 -54.46
C ARG A 741 5.87 -11.79 -54.45
N ILE A 742 5.58 -12.81 -53.65
CA ILE A 742 6.24 -14.10 -53.69
C ILE A 742 5.20 -15.19 -53.96
N ASP A 743 5.66 -16.44 -54.04
CA ASP A 743 4.80 -17.59 -54.21
C ASP A 743 5.13 -18.68 -53.21
N ASP A 744 4.13 -19.52 -52.92
CA ASP A 744 4.36 -20.77 -52.23
C ASP A 744 3.39 -21.86 -52.71
N ALA A 745 3.75 -23.11 -52.47
CA ALA A 745 2.94 -24.26 -52.82
C ALA A 745 1.63 -24.22 -52.03
N PRO A 746 0.48 -24.61 -52.60
CA PRO A 746 -0.81 -24.52 -51.93
C PRO A 746 -0.92 -25.40 -50.67
N GLY A 747 -0.04 -26.40 -50.51
CA GLY A 747 0.11 -27.21 -49.31
C GLY A 747 1.27 -26.79 -48.38
N GLY A 748 2.03 -25.76 -48.74
CA GLY A 748 3.14 -25.23 -47.94
C GLY A 748 2.64 -24.52 -46.70
N ARG A 749 3.36 -24.65 -45.58
CA ARG A 749 3.08 -23.99 -44.31
C ARG A 749 4.33 -23.24 -43.86
N GLY A 750 4.18 -22.03 -43.33
CA GLY A 750 5.27 -21.23 -42.79
C GLY A 750 4.84 -20.38 -41.60
N ASN A 751 5.74 -20.15 -40.65
CA ASN A 751 5.56 -19.29 -39.46
C ASN A 751 5.62 -17.78 -39.79
N PHE A 752 5.35 -17.45 -41.04
CA PHE A 752 5.34 -16.10 -41.57
C PHE A 752 4.25 -15.92 -42.63
N ILE A 753 3.40 -16.94 -42.86
CA ILE A 753 2.30 -16.90 -43.83
C ILE A 753 0.97 -17.09 -43.11
N GLY A 754 0.11 -16.08 -43.20
CA GLY A 754 -1.28 -16.07 -42.78
C GLY A 754 -2.22 -15.75 -43.96
N PHE A 755 -3.38 -15.17 -43.67
CA PHE A 755 -4.32 -14.74 -44.70
C PHE A 755 -5.31 -13.69 -44.18
N ARG A 756 -6.00 -13.05 -45.14
CA ARG A 756 -7.03 -12.05 -44.90
C ARG A 756 -8.27 -12.38 -45.74
N LEU A 757 -9.41 -11.86 -45.30
CA LEU A 757 -10.71 -12.11 -45.92
C LEU A 757 -11.14 -10.93 -46.80
N ALA A 758 -11.88 -11.25 -47.85
CA ALA A 758 -12.58 -10.31 -48.71
C ALA A 758 -13.99 -10.82 -49.04
N CYS A 759 -14.91 -9.91 -49.32
CA CYS A 759 -16.26 -10.20 -49.83
C CYS A 759 -16.72 -9.11 -50.81
N SER A 760 -17.73 -9.40 -51.62
CA SER A 760 -18.33 -8.41 -52.52
C SER A 760 -19.00 -7.27 -51.72
N SER A 761 -19.06 -6.07 -52.30
CA SER A 761 -19.79 -4.92 -51.74
C SER A 761 -21.04 -4.61 -52.59
N PRO A 762 -22.19 -4.26 -51.99
CA PRO A 762 -22.47 -4.27 -50.55
C PRO A 762 -22.76 -5.70 -50.02
N ILE A 763 -22.63 -5.88 -48.69
CA ILE A 763 -23.06 -7.10 -47.95
C ILE A 763 -24.57 -7.11 -47.76
#